data_AF-A0A2P7S3D0-F1
#
_entry.id   AF-A0A2P7S3D0-F1
#
_cell.length_a   1.000
_cell.length_b   1.000
_cell.length_c   1.000
_cell.angle_alpha   90.00
_cell.angle_beta   90.00
_cell.angle_gamma   90.00
#
_symmetry.space_group_name_H-M   'P 1'
#
loop_
_entity.id
_entity.type
_entity.pdbx_description
1 polymer ?
#
loop_
_entity_poly.entity_id
_entity_poly.type
_entity_poly.pdbx_seq_one_letter_code
_entity_poly.pdbx_strand_id
1 'polypeptide(L)'
;MPVYTGNESANTITGSGIGDYIYGHGAADNLSGGDGDDVIYGGYGNSTTENSDDTLSGGDGNDYLYGEAGNDTIAGGDGDDNLQGGDGNDTLNGGVGADYIYTGIGTDSVVGGSGDDRIYALVGKKTINGGTGFDYLDVDLTTNITDRVFVLNGTSSDGTKTSSIEQLYYRGGSGDDDVTAGSGDDTLLGNEGNDFLKGNDGNDNLQGHLGDDKLYGGGSNDYLYGGAGADTALGGDGNDSIHGGFGNSTVETSNDSLYGGEGNDYVYGEEGNDRVDGGGGDDVLYGESGNDNMTGGTGNDYVYGDIGTDILDGGVGDDRIYGTLGKKTIIGGDGYDYLDLDRSGTSTAQKFYLNGAAGSDGSTSTGIEQMIYRAGAGADTIAGSDGQDTIYGNAGNDYLLGYEGSDSLYGEVGVDKLNGGEGNDYLYGGVEADTIYGGEGHDSLHGGLGNSTVEFSNDTLHGGAGNDYLYGEEGDDTLNGDSGNDVVYGESGKDLMTGGGGSDYLDGGTENDNLAGNAGNDTLLGGDGDDILSGGAGNDALTGGSGADRYYFNSVLHNEANVDTVNGFVVNEDEIRLSDAIFTALAPGALSAAAFRANTTGAAEDASDRIIYETDTGRLLYDADGTGGTAAIQFATLATGLALTNNDFLVY
;
A
#
# COMPACT_ATOMS: atom_id res chain seq x y z
N MET A 1 21.06 -6.07 64.63
CA MET A 1 19.69 -6.34 65.06
C MET A 1 19.75 -7.33 66.22
N PRO A 2 19.28 -6.96 67.42
CA PRO A 2 19.02 -7.90 68.51
C PRO A 2 18.10 -9.05 68.07
N VAL A 3 18.10 -10.15 68.83
CA VAL A 3 17.33 -11.36 68.52
C VAL A 3 16.52 -11.77 69.74
N TYR A 4 15.22 -11.94 69.58
CA TYR A 4 14.29 -12.42 70.58
C TYR A 4 13.64 -13.71 70.12
N THR A 5 13.64 -14.71 70.99
CA THR A 5 13.12 -16.05 70.67
C THR A 5 12.15 -16.50 71.74
N GLY A 6 10.97 -16.89 71.32
CA GLY A 6 9.94 -17.51 72.13
C GLY A 6 10.21 -18.98 72.44
N ASN A 7 9.16 -19.70 72.83
CA ASN A 7 9.13 -21.12 73.12
C ASN A 7 7.77 -21.70 72.68
N GLU A 8 7.56 -23.01 72.87
CA GLU A 8 6.33 -23.73 72.48
C GLU A 8 5.07 -23.38 73.33
N SER A 9 5.00 -22.18 73.89
CA SER A 9 3.86 -21.70 74.68
C SER A 9 3.62 -20.25 74.32
N ALA A 10 2.36 -19.80 74.40
CA ALA A 10 2.00 -18.42 74.11
C ALA A 10 2.95 -17.39 74.75
N ASN A 11 3.53 -16.54 73.92
CA ASN A 11 4.51 -15.53 74.28
C ASN A 11 3.99 -14.12 74.03
N THR A 12 4.61 -13.19 74.74
CA THR A 12 4.46 -11.76 74.45
C THR A 12 5.86 -11.20 74.38
N ILE A 13 6.29 -10.81 73.19
CA ILE A 13 7.65 -10.33 72.92
C ILE A 13 7.53 -8.93 72.33
N THR A 14 8.31 -8.00 72.89
CA THR A 14 8.43 -6.64 72.36
C THR A 14 9.90 -6.38 72.09
N GLY A 15 10.21 -5.92 70.89
CA GLY A 15 11.54 -5.50 70.47
C GLY A 15 11.97 -4.21 71.16
N SER A 16 13.01 -3.64 70.60
CA SER A 16 13.71 -2.46 71.05
C SER A 16 13.27 -1.24 70.21
N GLY A 17 14.10 -0.19 70.15
CA GLY A 17 13.84 0.98 69.30
C GLY A 17 14.83 1.06 68.13
N ILE A 18 15.30 -0.11 67.70
CA ILE A 18 16.13 -0.33 66.51
C ILE A 18 15.67 -1.67 65.92
N GLY A 19 15.96 -1.91 64.64
CA GLY A 19 15.61 -3.18 64.00
C GLY A 19 16.07 -4.44 64.75
N ASP A 20 15.19 -5.42 64.81
CA ASP A 20 15.20 -6.64 65.60
C ASP A 20 14.82 -7.88 64.77
N TYR A 21 15.23 -9.06 65.26
CA TYR A 21 14.70 -10.34 64.79
C TYR A 21 13.87 -10.97 65.91
N ILE A 22 12.61 -11.30 65.63
CA ILE A 22 11.68 -11.89 66.59
C ILE A 22 11.14 -13.21 66.05
N TYR A 23 11.21 -14.26 66.88
CA TYR A 23 10.66 -15.59 66.56
C TYR A 23 9.70 -16.02 67.67
N GLY A 24 8.42 -16.28 67.36
CA GLY A 24 7.43 -16.75 68.32
C GLY A 24 7.57 -18.24 68.68
N HIS A 25 7.70 -19.08 67.64
CA HIS A 25 7.76 -20.55 67.67
C HIS A 25 6.40 -21.26 67.67
N GLY A 26 5.79 -21.55 68.82
CA GLY A 26 4.62 -22.44 68.87
C GLY A 26 3.59 -21.95 69.86
N ALA A 27 2.31 -22.29 69.59
CA ALA A 27 1.13 -21.67 70.20
C ALA A 27 0.94 -20.19 69.83
N ALA A 28 -0.23 -19.62 70.16
CA ALA A 28 -0.60 -18.26 69.81
C ALA A 28 0.26 -17.20 70.52
N ASP A 29 1.07 -16.48 69.76
CA ASP A 29 2.04 -15.48 70.21
C ASP A 29 1.57 -14.04 69.95
N ASN A 30 2.11 -13.09 70.72
CA ASN A 30 1.91 -11.65 70.51
C ASN A 30 3.28 -10.96 70.41
N LEU A 31 3.67 -10.61 69.19
CA LEU A 31 5.01 -10.17 68.81
C LEU A 31 4.94 -8.72 68.31
N SER A 32 5.82 -7.86 68.82
CA SER A 32 5.89 -6.45 68.41
C SER A 32 7.34 -6.04 68.19
N GLY A 33 7.63 -5.45 67.04
CA GLY A 33 8.95 -4.95 66.64
C GLY A 33 9.34 -3.67 67.38
N GLY A 34 8.58 -2.59 67.18
CA GLY A 34 8.80 -1.31 67.83
C GLY A 34 9.21 -0.25 66.82
N ASP A 35 10.38 0.38 67.03
CA ASP A 35 10.93 1.31 66.02
C ASP A 35 12.09 0.64 65.26
N GLY A 36 12.23 0.95 63.99
CA GLY A 36 13.28 0.49 63.07
C GLY A 36 12.95 -0.83 62.37
N ASP A 37 13.63 -1.09 61.25
CA ASP A 37 13.35 -2.23 60.37
C ASP A 37 13.48 -3.61 61.05
N ASP A 38 12.35 -4.26 61.28
CA ASP A 38 12.21 -5.50 62.03
C ASP A 38 11.92 -6.71 61.14
N VAL A 39 12.25 -7.91 61.64
CA VAL A 39 11.87 -9.18 61.01
C VAL A 39 11.20 -10.07 62.06
N ILE A 40 9.93 -10.38 61.86
CA ILE A 40 9.08 -11.07 62.83
C ILE A 40 8.50 -12.34 62.19
N TYR A 41 8.69 -13.48 62.87
CA TYR A 41 8.11 -14.77 62.50
C TYR A 41 7.15 -15.23 63.60
N GLY A 42 5.88 -15.45 63.26
CA GLY A 42 4.83 -16.01 64.13
C GLY A 42 5.25 -17.37 64.66
N GLY A 43 5.66 -18.29 63.77
CA GLY A 43 6.16 -19.58 64.24
C GLY A 43 6.82 -20.51 63.24
N TYR A 44 8.16 -20.54 63.23
CA TYR A 44 8.94 -21.68 62.73
C TYR A 44 9.01 -22.79 63.81
N GLY A 45 8.00 -23.65 63.83
CA GLY A 45 8.05 -24.91 64.59
C GLY A 45 8.92 -25.95 63.86
N ASN A 46 9.71 -26.74 64.58
CA ASN A 46 10.39 -27.94 64.04
C ASN A 46 9.40 -29.09 63.69
N SER A 47 8.12 -28.75 63.47
CA SER A 47 7.00 -29.66 63.25
C SER A 47 5.97 -28.98 62.34
N THR A 48 5.68 -29.61 61.21
CA THR A 48 4.72 -29.19 60.18
C THR A 48 3.25 -29.36 60.62
N THR A 49 2.94 -29.16 61.91
CA THR A 49 1.63 -29.48 62.50
C THR A 49 1.17 -28.50 63.59
N GLU A 50 1.97 -27.48 63.89
CA GLU A 50 1.58 -26.42 64.82
C GLU A 50 0.90 -25.35 63.97
N ASN A 51 -0.43 -25.23 64.10
CA ASN A 51 -1.22 -24.15 63.49
C ASN A 51 -1.56 -23.18 64.63
N SER A 52 -0.77 -22.12 64.82
CA SER A 52 -0.95 -21.13 65.89
C SER A 52 -1.55 -19.86 65.31
N ASP A 53 -2.55 -19.30 65.99
CA ASP A 53 -3.12 -18.00 65.61
C ASP A 53 -2.28 -16.89 66.27
N ASP A 54 -1.34 -16.30 65.53
CA ASP A 54 -0.35 -15.35 66.05
C ASP A 54 -0.77 -13.89 65.80
N THR A 55 -0.31 -12.97 66.66
CA THR A 55 -0.49 -11.52 66.49
C THR A 55 0.87 -10.85 66.34
N LEU A 56 1.12 -10.23 65.19
CA LEU A 56 2.39 -9.59 64.83
C LEU A 56 2.16 -8.09 64.57
N SER A 57 3.07 -7.25 65.05
CA SER A 57 3.09 -5.81 64.79
C SER A 57 4.51 -5.35 64.48
N GLY A 58 4.74 -4.71 63.34
CA GLY A 58 6.03 -4.14 62.94
C GLY A 58 6.34 -2.90 63.77
N GLY A 59 5.59 -1.83 63.52
CA GLY A 59 5.72 -0.56 64.22
C GLY A 59 6.20 0.52 63.26
N ASP A 60 7.19 1.33 63.65
CA ASP A 60 7.82 2.28 62.72
C ASP A 60 8.99 1.58 62.03
N GLY A 61 9.18 1.67 60.72
CA GLY A 61 10.27 1.01 59.99
C GLY A 61 9.78 0.23 58.78
N ASN A 62 10.70 -0.27 57.97
CA ASN A 62 10.35 -1.17 56.86
C ASN A 62 10.52 -2.61 57.32
N ASP A 63 9.42 -3.28 57.65
CA ASP A 63 9.41 -4.52 58.41
C ASP A 63 9.08 -5.73 57.54
N TYR A 64 9.49 -6.93 57.98
CA TYR A 64 9.13 -8.21 57.38
C TYR A 64 8.40 -9.09 58.39
N LEU A 65 7.12 -9.37 58.14
CA LEU A 65 6.25 -10.10 59.06
C LEU A 65 5.71 -11.38 58.39
N TYR A 66 5.90 -12.53 59.05
CA TYR A 66 5.48 -13.83 58.54
C TYR A 66 4.58 -14.52 59.58
N GLY A 67 3.30 -14.72 59.26
CA GLY A 67 2.33 -15.47 60.10
C GLY A 67 2.58 -16.97 60.08
N GLU A 68 2.80 -17.52 58.88
CA GLU A 68 2.97 -18.96 58.60
C GLU A 68 1.65 -19.73 58.62
N ALA A 69 1.43 -20.69 59.52
CA ALA A 69 0.21 -21.51 59.52
C ALA A 69 -0.64 -21.18 60.74
N GLY A 70 -1.89 -20.79 60.53
CA GLY A 70 -2.68 -20.18 61.60
C GLY A 70 -3.74 -19.23 61.06
N ASN A 71 -4.59 -18.70 61.93
CA ASN A 71 -5.39 -17.53 61.60
C ASN A 71 -4.72 -16.31 62.25
N ASP A 72 -3.78 -15.72 61.52
CA ASP A 72 -2.87 -14.72 62.06
C ASP A 72 -3.46 -13.31 61.96
N THR A 73 -3.00 -12.42 62.83
CA THR A 73 -3.28 -10.99 62.79
C THR A 73 -1.97 -10.23 62.66
N ILE A 74 -1.74 -9.63 61.50
CA ILE A 74 -0.47 -9.00 61.12
C ILE A 74 -0.71 -7.51 60.84
N ALA A 75 0.05 -6.64 61.50
CA ALA A 75 0.04 -5.20 61.24
C ALA A 75 1.47 -4.72 60.93
N GLY A 76 1.68 -4.10 59.77
CA GLY A 76 2.97 -3.50 59.40
C GLY A 76 3.27 -2.29 60.28
N GLY A 77 2.59 -1.18 60.03
CA GLY A 77 2.72 0.04 60.82
C GLY A 77 3.07 1.24 59.93
N ASP A 78 4.09 2.01 60.29
CA ASP A 78 4.60 3.12 59.49
C ASP A 78 5.89 2.67 58.77
N GLY A 79 5.92 2.65 57.44
CA GLY A 79 7.06 2.30 56.60
C GLY A 79 6.62 1.38 55.45
N ASP A 80 7.55 1.03 54.56
CA ASP A 80 7.25 0.12 53.44
C ASP A 80 7.46 -1.33 53.89
N ASP A 81 6.37 -2.01 54.25
CA ASP A 81 6.41 -3.31 54.92
C ASP A 81 6.21 -4.50 53.97
N ASN A 82 6.64 -5.68 54.41
CA ASN A 82 6.40 -6.97 53.75
C ASN A 82 5.64 -7.90 54.70
N LEU A 83 4.38 -8.19 54.38
CA LEU A 83 3.51 -9.03 55.19
C LEU A 83 3.20 -10.33 54.45
N GLN A 84 3.31 -11.46 55.15
CA GLN A 84 2.93 -12.78 54.64
C GLN A 84 2.01 -13.48 55.65
N GLY A 85 0.75 -13.72 55.28
CA GLY A 85 -0.23 -14.46 56.10
C GLY A 85 0.15 -15.93 56.16
N GLY A 86 -0.13 -16.65 55.08
CA GLY A 86 0.31 -18.04 54.90
C GLY A 86 -0.89 -18.98 54.80
N ASP A 87 -0.93 -20.03 55.61
CA ASP A 87 -2.03 -20.99 55.61
C ASP A 87 -3.06 -20.65 56.69
N GLY A 88 -4.27 -20.22 56.31
CA GLY A 88 -5.39 -20.13 57.25
C GLY A 88 -6.35 -18.99 56.93
N ASN A 89 -6.86 -18.28 57.94
CA ASN A 89 -7.77 -17.15 57.71
C ASN A 89 -7.19 -15.91 58.38
N ASP A 90 -6.35 -15.22 57.65
CA ASP A 90 -5.47 -14.21 58.20
C ASP A 90 -6.10 -12.81 58.12
N THR A 91 -5.70 -11.93 59.03
CA THR A 91 -6.03 -10.50 59.02
C THR A 91 -4.75 -9.70 58.86
N LEU A 92 -4.56 -9.06 57.72
CA LEU A 92 -3.36 -8.30 57.37
C LEU A 92 -3.70 -6.82 57.22
N ASN A 93 -2.88 -5.94 57.78
CA ASN A 93 -2.97 -4.50 57.65
C ASN A 93 -1.58 -3.90 57.39
N GLY A 94 -1.33 -3.36 56.21
CA GLY A 94 -0.03 -2.75 55.86
C GLY A 94 0.26 -1.53 56.72
N GLY A 95 -0.58 -0.49 56.60
CA GLY A 95 -0.50 0.71 57.43
C GLY A 95 -0.18 1.94 56.60
N VAL A 96 0.95 2.60 56.88
CA VAL A 96 1.40 3.79 56.15
C VAL A 96 2.69 3.46 55.43
N GLY A 97 2.70 3.51 54.10
CA GLY A 97 3.86 3.19 53.28
C GLY A 97 3.42 2.42 52.05
N ALA A 98 4.36 2.10 51.16
CA ALA A 98 4.08 1.25 50.01
C ALA A 98 4.33 -0.20 50.38
N ASP A 99 3.28 -0.92 50.78
CA ASP A 99 3.39 -2.23 51.39
C ASP A 99 3.32 -3.37 50.37
N TYR A 100 3.97 -4.49 50.67
CA TYR A 100 3.86 -5.73 49.92
C TYR A 100 3.19 -6.80 50.78
N ILE A 101 2.00 -7.25 50.37
CA ILE A 101 1.16 -8.15 51.17
C ILE A 101 0.88 -9.43 50.40
N TYR A 102 1.32 -10.57 50.93
CA TYR A 102 1.01 -11.90 50.43
C TYR A 102 0.00 -12.57 51.35
N THR A 103 -1.21 -12.84 50.85
CA THR A 103 -2.29 -13.40 51.70
C THR A 103 -2.05 -14.86 52.04
N GLY A 104 -1.57 -15.64 51.07
CA GLY A 104 -1.55 -17.10 51.17
C GLY A 104 -2.92 -17.74 50.95
N ILE A 105 -3.11 -18.95 51.47
CA ILE A 105 -4.30 -19.77 51.24
C ILE A 105 -5.34 -19.58 52.35
N GLY A 106 -6.61 -19.70 51.97
CA GLY A 106 -7.74 -19.65 52.90
C GLY A 106 -8.52 -18.33 52.84
N THR A 107 -9.20 -17.95 53.93
CA THR A 107 -10.15 -16.81 53.92
C THR A 107 -9.58 -15.58 54.59
N ASP A 108 -8.91 -14.72 53.83
CA ASP A 108 -8.14 -13.62 54.42
C ASP A 108 -8.85 -12.27 54.32
N SER A 109 -8.54 -11.38 55.26
CA SER A 109 -8.96 -9.99 55.31
C SER A 109 -7.73 -9.09 55.22
N VAL A 110 -7.63 -8.26 54.20
CA VAL A 110 -6.48 -7.39 53.93
C VAL A 110 -6.92 -5.93 53.87
N VAL A 111 -6.14 -5.07 54.51
CA VAL A 111 -6.15 -3.62 54.32
C VAL A 111 -4.73 -3.21 53.93
N GLY A 112 -4.53 -2.58 52.78
CA GLY A 112 -3.22 -2.02 52.40
C GLY A 112 -2.88 -0.85 53.32
N GLY A 113 -3.70 0.20 53.25
CA GLY A 113 -3.61 1.35 54.13
C GLY A 113 -3.43 2.63 53.33
N SER A 114 -2.34 3.34 53.55
CA SER A 114 -1.99 4.53 52.77
C SER A 114 -0.63 4.38 52.12
N GLY A 115 -0.53 4.70 50.84
CA GLY A 115 0.65 4.46 50.02
C GLY A 115 0.26 3.60 48.82
N ASP A 116 1.22 3.26 47.97
CA ASP A 116 0.95 2.50 46.76
C ASP A 116 1.23 1.02 47.05
N ASP A 117 0.18 0.26 47.42
CA ASP A 117 0.33 -1.09 47.96
C ASP A 117 0.30 -2.16 46.87
N ARG A 118 1.00 -3.27 47.09
CA ARG A 118 0.98 -4.47 46.23
C ARG A 118 0.46 -5.66 47.01
N ILE A 119 -0.64 -6.24 46.54
CA ILE A 119 -1.32 -7.35 47.21
C ILE A 119 -1.30 -8.57 46.29
N TYR A 120 -0.73 -9.67 46.76
CA TYR A 120 -0.71 -10.94 46.05
C TYR A 120 -1.69 -11.92 46.71
N ALA A 121 -2.72 -12.32 45.96
CA ALA A 121 -3.80 -13.17 46.43
C ALA A 121 -3.81 -14.51 45.68
N LEU A 122 -3.73 -15.60 46.45
CA LEU A 122 -3.93 -16.97 45.96
C LEU A 122 -5.40 -17.41 46.09
N VAL A 123 -5.66 -18.66 45.70
CA VAL A 123 -6.95 -19.34 45.88
C VAL A 123 -7.51 -19.24 47.31
N GLY A 124 -8.83 -19.07 47.39
CA GLY A 124 -9.57 -18.86 48.64
C GLY A 124 -10.26 -17.50 48.66
N LYS A 125 -11.35 -17.40 49.42
CA LYS A 125 -12.17 -16.19 49.47
C LYS A 125 -11.43 -15.06 50.17
N LYS A 126 -11.27 -13.89 49.55
CA LYS A 126 -10.59 -12.74 50.18
C LYS A 126 -11.54 -11.56 50.46
N THR A 127 -11.20 -10.73 51.43
CA THR A 127 -11.74 -9.36 51.56
C THR A 127 -10.56 -8.41 51.54
N ILE A 128 -10.37 -7.69 50.44
CA ILE A 128 -9.20 -6.84 50.20
C ILE A 128 -9.67 -5.40 50.05
N ASN A 129 -9.02 -4.48 50.74
CA ASN A 129 -9.14 -3.05 50.52
C ASN A 129 -7.74 -2.46 50.36
N GLY A 130 -7.38 -1.91 49.20
CA GLY A 130 -6.06 -1.29 48.99
C GLY A 130 -5.91 -0.10 49.92
N GLY A 131 -6.73 0.92 49.72
CA GLY A 131 -6.90 2.00 50.68
C GLY A 131 -6.77 3.34 50.01
N THR A 132 -5.74 4.10 50.34
CA THR A 132 -5.44 5.37 49.66
C THR A 132 -4.09 5.29 48.98
N GLY A 133 -4.02 5.62 47.71
CA GLY A 133 -2.81 5.55 46.92
C GLY A 133 -3.16 4.97 45.56
N PHE A 134 -2.16 4.42 44.89
CA PHE A 134 -2.37 3.59 43.70
C PHE A 134 -2.04 2.14 44.03
N ASP A 135 -3.08 1.33 44.20
CA ASP A 135 -2.98 -0.01 44.74
C ASP A 135 -3.08 -1.08 43.63
N TYR A 136 -2.24 -2.10 43.74
CA TYR A 136 -2.09 -3.18 42.77
C TYR A 136 -2.47 -4.53 43.38
N LEU A 137 -3.29 -5.31 42.65
CA LEU A 137 -3.70 -6.65 43.04
C LEU A 137 -3.24 -7.68 42.00
N ASP A 138 -2.47 -8.67 42.44
CA ASP A 138 -2.11 -9.85 41.65
C ASP A 138 -2.92 -11.06 42.14
N VAL A 139 -3.68 -11.66 41.22
CA VAL A 139 -4.55 -12.82 41.45
C VAL A 139 -4.05 -13.96 40.59
N ASP A 140 -3.55 -15.02 41.23
CA ASP A 140 -3.05 -16.22 40.56
C ASP A 140 -3.96 -17.41 40.80
N LEU A 141 -4.67 -17.81 39.75
CA LEU A 141 -5.65 -18.90 39.76
C LEU A 141 -5.36 -19.94 38.70
N THR A 142 -4.12 -20.00 38.21
CA THR A 142 -3.65 -20.93 37.18
C THR A 142 -3.89 -22.41 37.49
N THR A 143 -4.09 -22.76 38.77
CA THR A 143 -4.40 -24.13 39.21
C THR A 143 -5.90 -24.41 39.36
N ASN A 144 -6.74 -23.38 39.18
CA ASN A 144 -8.19 -23.50 39.20
C ASN A 144 -8.68 -24.18 37.91
N ILE A 145 -9.66 -25.06 38.05
CA ILE A 145 -10.24 -25.83 36.94
C ILE A 145 -11.74 -25.59 36.78
N THR A 146 -12.27 -24.58 37.46
CA THR A 146 -13.69 -24.22 37.44
C THR A 146 -13.86 -22.76 37.12
N ASP A 147 -14.92 -22.47 36.39
CA ASP A 147 -15.43 -21.15 36.04
C ASP A 147 -15.38 -20.18 37.22
N ARG A 148 -14.90 -18.96 36.97
CA ARG A 148 -14.87 -17.88 37.95
C ARG A 148 -15.54 -16.64 37.42
N VAL A 149 -16.30 -15.94 38.27
CA VAL A 149 -16.66 -14.55 38.01
C VAL A 149 -15.83 -13.69 38.95
N PHE A 150 -14.91 -12.90 38.42
CA PHE A 150 -14.08 -11.95 39.16
C PHE A 150 -14.44 -10.51 38.78
N VAL A 151 -14.76 -9.69 39.79
CA VAL A 151 -15.09 -8.27 39.57
C VAL A 151 -14.21 -7.42 40.49
N LEU A 152 -13.32 -6.62 39.89
CA LEU A 152 -12.50 -5.67 40.65
C LEU A 152 -13.38 -4.60 41.30
N ASN A 153 -13.02 -4.21 42.52
CA ASN A 153 -13.78 -3.29 43.36
C ASN A 153 -15.25 -3.72 43.56
N GLY A 154 -15.50 -5.04 43.51
CA GLY A 154 -16.82 -5.64 43.49
C GLY A 154 -16.96 -6.85 44.40
N THR A 155 -17.80 -7.79 44.00
CA THR A 155 -17.96 -9.08 44.68
C THR A 155 -17.95 -10.20 43.66
N SER A 156 -16.95 -11.07 43.75
CA SER A 156 -16.73 -12.23 42.89
C SER A 156 -17.64 -13.41 43.24
N SER A 157 -17.74 -14.42 42.37
CA SER A 157 -18.65 -15.58 42.55
C SER A 157 -18.32 -16.45 43.77
N ASP A 158 -17.05 -16.53 44.16
CA ASP A 158 -16.58 -17.21 45.38
C ASP A 158 -16.84 -16.39 46.67
N GLY A 159 -17.39 -15.18 46.51
CA GLY A 159 -17.65 -14.23 47.57
C GLY A 159 -16.46 -13.36 47.95
N THR A 160 -15.36 -13.42 47.18
CA THR A 160 -14.23 -12.48 47.31
C THR A 160 -14.71 -11.06 47.08
N LYS A 161 -14.20 -10.12 47.86
CA LYS A 161 -14.52 -8.70 47.77
C LYS A 161 -13.24 -7.89 47.69
N THR A 162 -13.19 -6.99 46.73
CA THR A 162 -12.09 -6.03 46.56
C THR A 162 -12.69 -4.63 46.62
N SER A 163 -11.89 -3.64 47.02
CA SER A 163 -12.25 -2.22 46.99
C SER A 163 -10.99 -1.37 47.01
N SER A 164 -11.05 -0.17 46.42
CA SER A 164 -9.91 0.76 46.38
C SER A 164 -8.65 0.08 45.85
N ILE A 165 -8.79 -0.63 44.72
CA ILE A 165 -7.68 -1.19 43.94
C ILE A 165 -7.75 -0.53 42.56
N GLU A 166 -6.63 0.01 42.09
CA GLU A 166 -6.56 0.72 40.82
C GLU A 166 -6.08 -0.17 39.67
N GLN A 167 -5.24 -1.17 39.97
CA GLN A 167 -4.64 -2.05 38.96
C GLN A 167 -4.74 -3.53 39.34
N LEU A 168 -5.03 -4.38 38.34
CA LEU A 168 -5.20 -5.81 38.44
C LEU A 168 -4.26 -6.55 37.50
N TYR A 169 -3.64 -7.60 38.03
CA TYR A 169 -3.02 -8.65 37.24
C TYR A 169 -3.72 -9.97 37.55
N TYR A 170 -4.51 -10.46 36.61
CA TYR A 170 -5.32 -11.66 36.78
C TYR A 170 -4.80 -12.78 35.89
N ARG A 171 -4.60 -13.97 36.49
CA ARG A 171 -4.32 -15.21 35.79
C ARG A 171 -5.41 -16.24 36.04
N GLY A 172 -6.19 -16.52 35.00
CA GLY A 172 -7.28 -17.48 34.97
C GLY A 172 -6.83 -18.93 35.01
N GLY A 173 -7.81 -19.81 35.14
CA GLY A 173 -7.61 -21.26 35.25
C GLY A 173 -7.84 -21.99 33.93
N SER A 174 -8.41 -23.19 34.01
CA SER A 174 -8.86 -23.97 32.85
C SER A 174 -10.39 -23.97 32.65
N GLY A 175 -11.10 -23.04 33.28
CA GLY A 175 -12.55 -22.95 33.23
C GLY A 175 -12.97 -21.61 32.66
N ASP A 176 -14.22 -21.50 32.23
CA ASP A 176 -14.75 -20.30 31.58
C ASP A 176 -14.84 -19.14 32.60
N ASP A 177 -13.88 -18.23 32.57
CA ASP A 177 -13.72 -17.14 33.51
C ASP A 177 -14.35 -15.83 32.98
N ASP A 178 -15.14 -15.14 33.81
CA ASP A 178 -15.73 -13.82 33.56
C ASP A 178 -15.03 -12.80 34.46
N VAL A 179 -14.14 -12.00 33.89
CA VAL A 179 -13.25 -11.08 34.58
C VAL A 179 -13.55 -9.65 34.16
N THR A 180 -13.96 -8.83 35.11
CA THR A 180 -14.12 -7.38 34.91
C THR A 180 -13.13 -6.63 35.79
N ALA A 181 -12.26 -5.86 35.15
CA ALA A 181 -11.19 -5.10 35.79
C ALA A 181 -11.62 -3.66 36.13
N GLY A 182 -10.66 -2.76 36.32
CA GLY A 182 -10.79 -1.46 36.96
C GLY A 182 -10.84 -0.29 35.99
N SER A 183 -10.15 0.79 36.34
CA SER A 183 -9.98 1.97 35.49
C SER A 183 -8.48 2.30 35.31
N GLY A 184 -7.62 1.33 35.60
CA GLY A 184 -6.17 1.45 35.52
C GLY A 184 -5.63 0.40 34.54
N ASP A 185 -4.34 0.48 34.24
CA ASP A 185 -3.72 -0.38 33.21
C ASP A 185 -3.65 -1.86 33.66
N ASP A 186 -4.65 -2.64 33.33
CA ASP A 186 -4.87 -3.99 33.82
C ASP A 186 -4.24 -5.06 32.91
N THR A 187 -3.97 -6.25 33.45
CA THR A 187 -3.54 -7.41 32.67
C THR A 187 -4.40 -8.62 33.02
N LEU A 188 -5.13 -9.14 32.04
CA LEU A 188 -6.06 -10.25 32.20
C LEU A 188 -5.66 -11.40 31.28
N LEU A 189 -5.33 -12.55 31.86
CA LEU A 189 -4.98 -13.77 31.12
C LEU A 189 -6.05 -14.84 31.39
N GLY A 190 -6.80 -15.23 30.37
CA GLY A 190 -7.87 -16.24 30.43
C GLY A 190 -7.34 -17.67 30.64
N ASN A 191 -6.39 -18.06 29.79
CA ASN A 191 -5.74 -19.39 29.72
C ASN A 191 -6.55 -20.44 28.96
N GLU A 192 -7.18 -21.42 29.63
CA GLU A 192 -8.05 -22.38 28.91
C GLU A 192 -9.50 -22.13 29.32
N GLY A 193 -10.41 -22.21 28.37
CA GLY A 193 -11.83 -21.96 28.62
C GLY A 193 -12.33 -20.89 27.66
N ASN A 194 -13.65 -20.74 27.59
CA ASN A 194 -14.26 -19.66 26.83
C ASN A 194 -14.45 -18.46 27.75
N ASP A 195 -13.46 -17.58 27.79
CA ASP A 195 -13.35 -16.53 28.77
C ASP A 195 -14.03 -15.23 28.32
N PHE A 196 -14.48 -14.44 29.29
CA PHE A 196 -14.96 -13.07 29.11
C PHE A 196 -14.04 -12.14 29.89
N LEU A 197 -13.24 -11.34 29.19
CA LEU A 197 -12.26 -10.42 29.77
C LEU A 197 -12.66 -8.98 29.45
N LYS A 198 -12.76 -8.13 30.47
CA LYS A 198 -13.11 -6.72 30.32
C LYS A 198 -12.17 -5.81 31.11
N GLY A 199 -11.45 -4.94 30.41
CA GLY A 199 -10.51 -3.96 30.96
C GLY A 199 -11.20 -2.73 31.57
N ASN A 200 -12.12 -2.13 30.81
CA ASN A 200 -12.73 -0.80 31.00
C ASN A 200 -11.77 0.35 30.66
N ASP A 201 -11.54 1.32 31.57
CA ASP A 201 -10.63 2.43 31.26
C ASP A 201 -9.21 1.99 31.62
N GLY A 202 -8.20 2.41 30.86
CA GLY A 202 -6.80 2.02 31.12
C GLY A 202 -6.16 1.52 29.84
N ASN A 203 -4.83 1.42 29.80
CA ASN A 203 -4.15 0.73 28.69
C ASN A 203 -3.99 -0.74 29.10
N ASP A 204 -4.96 -1.55 28.75
CA ASP A 204 -5.13 -2.89 29.25
C ASP A 204 -4.49 -3.93 28.33
N ASN A 205 -4.11 -5.09 28.90
CA ASN A 205 -3.58 -6.24 28.17
C ASN A 205 -4.46 -7.46 28.43
N LEU A 206 -5.27 -7.82 27.44
CA LEU A 206 -6.24 -8.91 27.51
C LEU A 206 -5.80 -10.06 26.59
N GLN A 207 -5.67 -11.26 27.14
CA GLN A 207 -5.28 -12.46 26.38
C GLN A 207 -6.22 -13.61 26.71
N GLY A 208 -6.97 -14.10 25.71
CA GLY A 208 -7.87 -15.23 25.85
C GLY A 208 -7.13 -16.57 25.98
N HIS A 209 -6.19 -16.80 25.05
CA HIS A 209 -5.38 -18.01 24.89
C HIS A 209 -6.10 -19.19 24.22
N LEU A 210 -6.70 -20.13 24.95
CA LEU A 210 -7.35 -21.32 24.37
C LEU A 210 -8.85 -21.30 24.66
N GLY A 211 -9.67 -21.21 23.63
CA GLY A 211 -11.12 -21.21 23.74
C GLY A 211 -11.74 -20.17 22.82
N ASP A 212 -13.07 -20.12 22.80
CA ASP A 212 -13.80 -19.07 22.09
C ASP A 212 -14.02 -17.90 23.06
N ASP A 213 -13.11 -16.93 23.03
CA ASP A 213 -12.97 -15.88 24.03
C ASP A 213 -13.69 -14.58 23.64
N LYS A 214 -13.97 -13.75 24.65
CA LYS A 214 -14.56 -12.43 24.49
C LYS A 214 -13.75 -11.38 25.22
N LEU A 215 -13.11 -10.49 24.46
CA LEU A 215 -12.22 -9.46 24.97
C LEU A 215 -12.86 -8.08 24.73
N TYR A 216 -12.89 -7.24 25.77
CA TYR A 216 -13.35 -5.86 25.71
C TYR A 216 -12.30 -4.97 26.37
N GLY A 217 -11.57 -4.19 25.59
CA GLY A 217 -10.58 -3.22 26.08
C GLY A 217 -11.29 -2.14 26.89
N GLY A 218 -11.98 -1.23 26.21
CA GLY A 218 -12.88 -0.26 26.79
C GLY A 218 -12.49 1.15 26.39
N GLY A 219 -11.59 1.79 27.12
CA GLY A 219 -11.15 3.15 26.82
C GLY A 219 -9.67 3.33 27.09
N SER A 220 -8.99 4.13 26.26
CA SER A 220 -7.52 4.21 26.12
C SER A 220 -6.97 3.10 25.21
N ASN A 221 -5.66 2.95 25.14
CA ASN A 221 -5.03 2.14 24.11
C ASN A 221 -4.76 0.73 24.62
N ASP A 222 -5.54 -0.22 24.15
CA ASP A 222 -5.55 -1.59 24.64
C ASP A 222 -4.81 -2.57 23.72
N TYR A 223 -4.33 -3.66 24.30
CA TYR A 223 -3.81 -4.82 23.57
C TYR A 223 -4.71 -6.02 23.82
N LEU A 224 -5.33 -6.53 22.75
CA LEU A 224 -6.24 -7.67 22.79
C LEU A 224 -5.69 -8.80 21.91
N TYR A 225 -5.55 -9.99 22.49
CA TYR A 225 -5.12 -11.20 21.77
C TYR A 225 -6.09 -12.35 22.08
N GLY A 226 -6.90 -12.74 21.09
CA GLY A 226 -7.87 -13.83 21.22
C GLY A 226 -7.17 -15.15 21.52
N GLY A 227 -6.39 -15.64 20.56
CA GLY A 227 -5.60 -16.86 20.72
C GLY A 227 -6.08 -17.94 19.78
N ALA A 228 -6.47 -19.09 20.31
CA ALA A 228 -6.94 -20.21 19.52
C ALA A 228 -8.40 -20.52 19.86
N GLY A 229 -9.27 -20.35 18.87
CA GLY A 229 -10.71 -20.51 18.99
C GLY A 229 -11.39 -19.37 18.25
N ALA A 230 -12.70 -19.41 18.10
CA ALA A 230 -13.43 -18.35 17.41
C ALA A 230 -13.70 -17.20 18.38
N ASP A 231 -12.86 -16.16 18.31
CA ASP A 231 -12.78 -15.11 19.31
C ASP A 231 -13.60 -13.88 18.91
N THR A 232 -13.99 -13.09 19.91
CA THR A 232 -14.57 -11.76 19.72
C THR A 232 -13.78 -10.73 20.51
N ALA A 233 -13.21 -9.75 19.83
CA ALA A 233 -12.46 -8.67 20.45
C ALA A 233 -13.07 -7.30 20.09
N LEU A 234 -13.25 -6.45 21.09
CA LEU A 234 -13.71 -5.07 20.95
C LEU A 234 -12.70 -4.15 21.63
N GLY A 235 -12.00 -3.31 20.86
CA GLY A 235 -11.03 -2.34 21.37
C GLY A 235 -11.72 -1.28 22.22
N GLY A 236 -12.51 -0.41 21.60
CA GLY A 236 -13.30 0.61 22.29
C GLY A 236 -12.89 2.02 21.89
N ASP A 237 -12.72 2.92 22.85
CA ASP A 237 -12.16 4.25 22.58
C ASP A 237 -10.64 4.19 22.74
N GLY A 238 -9.84 4.68 21.80
CA GLY A 238 -8.38 4.66 21.88
C GLY A 238 -7.75 4.03 20.64
N ASN A 239 -6.42 4.00 20.60
CA ASN A 239 -5.70 3.36 19.51
C ASN A 239 -5.31 1.95 19.95
N ASP A 240 -6.07 0.98 19.53
CA ASP A 240 -6.00 -0.40 20.00
C ASP A 240 -5.18 -1.30 19.09
N SER A 241 -4.63 -2.36 19.66
CA SER A 241 -3.93 -3.42 18.94
C SER A 241 -4.66 -4.73 19.17
N ILE A 242 -5.32 -5.24 18.14
CA ILE A 242 -6.21 -6.39 18.20
C ILE A 242 -5.70 -7.51 17.31
N HIS A 243 -5.59 -8.71 17.86
CA HIS A 243 -5.15 -9.92 17.17
C HIS A 243 -6.16 -11.05 17.40
N GLY A 244 -6.67 -11.65 16.32
CA GLY A 244 -7.49 -12.87 16.36
C GLY A 244 -6.71 -14.03 16.96
N GLY A 245 -5.48 -14.25 16.45
CA GLY A 245 -4.54 -15.24 16.97
C GLY A 245 -4.48 -16.50 16.12
N PHE A 246 -3.40 -17.26 16.29
CA PHE A 246 -3.20 -18.50 15.55
C PHE A 246 -3.87 -19.69 16.24
N GLY A 247 -4.65 -20.45 15.47
CA GLY A 247 -5.00 -21.82 15.82
C GLY A 247 -3.74 -22.65 16.12
N ASN A 248 -3.67 -23.31 17.28
CA ASN A 248 -2.53 -24.16 17.69
C ASN A 248 -2.40 -25.48 16.87
N SER A 249 -3.00 -25.52 15.68
CA SER A 249 -2.95 -26.63 14.74
C SER A 249 -3.12 -26.13 13.33
N THR A 250 -2.40 -26.76 12.40
CA THR A 250 -2.45 -26.55 10.94
C THR A 250 -3.81 -26.92 10.30
N VAL A 251 -4.92 -26.89 11.05
CA VAL A 251 -6.25 -27.43 10.69
C VAL A 251 -7.41 -26.62 11.29
N GLU A 252 -7.21 -25.86 12.37
CA GLU A 252 -8.27 -25.01 12.92
C GLU A 252 -8.02 -23.59 12.43
N THR A 253 -8.80 -23.17 11.43
CA THR A 253 -8.93 -21.75 11.05
C THR A 253 -10.05 -21.22 11.93
N SER A 254 -9.67 -20.48 12.99
CA SER A 254 -10.65 -19.72 13.77
C SER A 254 -11.28 -18.67 12.85
N ASN A 255 -12.51 -18.25 13.16
CA ASN A 255 -13.13 -17.17 12.42
C ASN A 255 -13.48 -16.12 13.45
N ASP A 256 -12.69 -15.07 13.48
CA ASP A 256 -12.70 -14.11 14.56
C ASP A 256 -13.58 -12.91 14.22
N SER A 257 -14.05 -12.22 15.25
CA SER A 257 -14.87 -11.02 15.12
C SER A 257 -14.20 -9.89 15.87
N LEU A 258 -13.46 -9.06 15.13
CA LEU A 258 -12.56 -8.05 15.64
C LEU A 258 -13.10 -6.65 15.30
N TYR A 259 -13.20 -5.78 16.29
CA TYR A 259 -13.68 -4.41 16.13
C TYR A 259 -12.73 -3.46 16.85
N GLY A 260 -12.12 -2.52 16.12
CA GLY A 260 -11.25 -1.47 16.67
C GLY A 260 -12.03 -0.53 17.57
N GLY A 261 -12.91 0.29 16.99
CA GLY A 261 -13.77 1.21 17.74
C GLY A 261 -13.53 2.65 17.30
N GLU A 262 -13.26 3.55 18.24
CA GLU A 262 -12.92 4.94 17.95
C GLU A 262 -11.43 5.16 18.22
N GLY A 263 -10.66 5.62 17.25
CA GLY A 263 -9.23 5.83 17.33
C GLY A 263 -8.54 5.18 16.14
N ASN A 264 -7.22 5.24 16.10
CA ASN A 264 -6.46 4.68 14.99
C ASN A 264 -5.95 3.29 15.39
N ASP A 265 -6.62 2.27 14.91
CA ASP A 265 -6.48 0.90 15.37
C ASP A 265 -5.61 0.04 14.45
N TYR A 266 -4.99 -0.98 15.04
CA TYR A 266 -4.27 -2.03 14.33
C TYR A 266 -4.98 -3.36 14.56
N VAL A 267 -5.59 -3.92 13.52
CA VAL A 267 -6.40 -5.15 13.64
C VAL A 267 -5.89 -6.24 12.70
N TYR A 268 -5.56 -7.39 13.27
CA TYR A 268 -5.05 -8.58 12.57
C TYR A 268 -6.01 -9.75 12.73
N GLY A 269 -6.64 -10.18 11.63
CA GLY A 269 -7.48 -11.38 11.53
C GLY A 269 -6.67 -12.68 11.64
N GLU A 270 -5.52 -12.74 10.95
CA GLU A 270 -4.62 -13.91 10.89
C GLU A 270 -5.20 -15.09 10.05
N GLU A 271 -5.14 -16.34 10.52
CA GLU A 271 -5.64 -17.48 9.74
C GLU A 271 -7.13 -17.70 9.99
N GLY A 272 -8.00 -17.36 9.04
CA GLY A 272 -9.43 -17.44 9.32
C GLY A 272 -10.32 -16.94 8.21
N ASN A 273 -11.64 -17.04 8.39
CA ASN A 273 -12.57 -16.25 7.58
C ASN A 273 -13.12 -15.17 8.50
N ASP A 274 -12.35 -14.10 8.63
CA ASP A 274 -12.50 -13.18 9.75
C ASP A 274 -13.47 -12.06 9.43
N ARG A 275 -14.08 -11.53 10.47
CA ARG A 275 -14.80 -10.27 10.41
C ARG A 275 -13.95 -9.22 11.11
N VAL A 276 -13.54 -8.21 10.35
CA VAL A 276 -12.73 -7.09 10.84
C VAL A 276 -13.45 -5.77 10.58
N ASP A 277 -13.48 -4.89 11.57
CA ASP A 277 -14.14 -3.58 11.51
C ASP A 277 -13.24 -2.57 12.23
N GLY A 278 -12.65 -1.62 11.50
CA GLY A 278 -11.78 -0.60 12.09
C GLY A 278 -12.57 0.34 12.98
N GLY A 279 -13.62 0.92 12.43
CA GLY A 279 -14.55 1.77 13.15
C GLY A 279 -14.37 3.23 12.76
N GLY A 280 -13.81 4.05 13.63
CA GLY A 280 -13.60 5.46 13.35
C GLY A 280 -12.21 5.93 13.71
N GLY A 281 -11.45 6.42 12.75
CA GLY A 281 -10.06 6.85 12.87
C GLY A 281 -9.31 6.37 11.62
N ASP A 282 -8.01 6.64 11.54
CA ASP A 282 -7.23 6.12 10.41
C ASP A 282 -6.68 4.73 10.80
N ASP A 283 -7.34 3.67 10.36
CA ASP A 283 -7.12 2.29 10.80
C ASP A 283 -6.21 1.48 9.87
N VAL A 284 -5.61 0.42 10.40
CA VAL A 284 -4.83 -0.56 9.64
C VAL A 284 -5.35 -1.97 9.90
N LEU A 285 -5.93 -2.58 8.86
CA LEU A 285 -6.61 -3.87 8.93
C LEU A 285 -5.90 -4.91 8.07
N TYR A 286 -5.63 -6.08 8.64
CA TYR A 286 -5.04 -7.23 7.96
C TYR A 286 -5.95 -8.44 8.10
N GLY A 287 -6.50 -8.93 6.99
CA GLY A 287 -7.24 -10.21 6.96
C GLY A 287 -6.33 -11.42 6.93
N GLU A 288 -5.14 -11.28 6.32
CA GLU A 288 -4.22 -12.39 6.02
C GLU A 288 -4.89 -13.52 5.21
N SER A 289 -4.93 -14.76 5.70
CA SER A 289 -5.35 -15.89 4.86
C SER A 289 -6.77 -16.32 5.17
N GLY A 290 -7.62 -16.35 4.14
CA GLY A 290 -8.88 -17.06 4.18
C GLY A 290 -9.96 -16.38 3.37
N ASN A 291 -11.11 -16.05 3.93
CA ASN A 291 -12.16 -15.34 3.19
C ASN A 291 -12.77 -14.28 4.09
N ASP A 292 -12.15 -13.12 4.10
CA ASP A 292 -12.36 -12.13 5.14
C ASP A 292 -13.43 -11.12 4.76
N ASN A 293 -14.07 -10.52 5.76
CA ASN A 293 -15.03 -9.45 5.60
C ASN A 293 -14.59 -8.26 6.44
N MET A 294 -14.02 -7.28 5.76
CA MET A 294 -13.33 -6.16 6.39
C MET A 294 -13.96 -4.83 5.99
N THR A 295 -14.11 -3.94 6.96
CA THR A 295 -14.52 -2.55 6.75
C THR A 295 -13.56 -1.62 7.52
N GLY A 296 -13.02 -0.60 6.85
CA GLY A 296 -12.23 0.46 7.49
C GLY A 296 -13.10 1.30 8.41
N GLY A 297 -14.12 1.95 7.83
CA GLY A 297 -15.14 2.67 8.59
C GLY A 297 -15.10 4.15 8.27
N THR A 298 -14.72 5.02 9.20
CA THR A 298 -14.51 6.44 8.92
C THR A 298 -13.07 6.84 9.19
N GLY A 299 -12.45 7.59 8.30
CA GLY A 299 -11.03 7.94 8.37
C GLY A 299 -10.33 7.45 7.12
N ASN A 300 -9.01 7.59 7.04
CA ASN A 300 -8.25 7.16 5.87
C ASN A 300 -7.57 5.85 6.17
N ASP A 301 -8.23 4.76 5.78
CA ASP A 301 -7.94 3.43 6.25
C ASP A 301 -6.97 2.68 5.32
N TYR A 302 -6.26 1.71 5.88
CA TYR A 302 -5.44 0.77 5.14
C TYR A 302 -6.00 -0.64 5.31
N VAL A 303 -6.61 -1.20 4.25
CA VAL A 303 -7.31 -2.49 4.28
C VAL A 303 -6.56 -3.52 3.44
N TYR A 304 -6.00 -4.55 4.08
CA TYR A 304 -5.15 -5.57 3.44
C TYR A 304 -5.76 -6.96 3.53
N GLY A 305 -6.32 -7.47 2.42
CA GLY A 305 -7.04 -8.76 2.40
C GLY A 305 -6.22 -10.00 1.98
N ASP A 306 -4.95 -9.85 1.63
CA ASP A 306 -4.07 -10.91 1.11
C ASP A 306 -4.73 -11.97 0.18
N ILE A 307 -4.59 -13.27 0.48
CA ILE A 307 -5.08 -14.40 -0.30
C ILE A 307 -6.46 -14.79 0.18
N GLY A 308 -7.39 -14.98 -0.74
CA GLY A 308 -8.74 -15.29 -0.28
C GLY A 308 -9.87 -14.82 -1.16
N THR A 309 -11.09 -15.16 -0.75
CA THR A 309 -12.32 -14.57 -1.28
C THR A 309 -12.83 -13.48 -0.34
N ASP A 310 -12.25 -12.30 -0.44
CA ASP A 310 -12.44 -11.26 0.58
C ASP A 310 -13.42 -10.17 0.14
N ILE A 311 -14.05 -9.56 1.13
CA ILE A 311 -14.81 -8.33 1.02
C ILE A 311 -13.98 -7.26 1.72
N LEU A 312 -13.56 -6.25 0.96
CA LEU A 312 -12.71 -5.15 1.40
C LEU A 312 -13.49 -3.85 1.19
N ASP A 313 -13.91 -3.22 2.27
CA ASP A 313 -14.67 -1.96 2.27
C ASP A 313 -13.82 -0.88 2.96
N GLY A 314 -13.47 0.20 2.26
CA GLY A 314 -12.74 1.33 2.85
C GLY A 314 -13.63 2.12 3.79
N GLY A 315 -14.76 2.60 3.26
CA GLY A 315 -15.77 3.30 4.03
C GLY A 315 -15.82 4.78 3.68
N VAL A 316 -15.54 5.66 4.63
CA VAL A 316 -15.56 7.11 4.45
C VAL A 316 -14.17 7.67 4.71
N GLY A 317 -13.56 8.29 3.70
CA GLY A 317 -12.24 8.90 3.75
C GLY A 317 -11.43 8.49 2.54
N ASP A 318 -10.16 8.88 2.48
CA ASP A 318 -9.29 8.57 1.35
C ASP A 318 -8.54 7.25 1.63
N ASP A 319 -9.14 6.13 1.23
CA ASP A 319 -8.70 4.80 1.68
C ASP A 319 -7.66 4.16 0.77
N ARG A 320 -6.88 3.22 1.33
CA ARG A 320 -5.95 2.36 0.60
C ARG A 320 -6.34 0.91 0.79
N ILE A 321 -6.70 0.26 -0.31
CA ILE A 321 -7.11 -1.13 -0.32
C ILE A 321 -6.05 -1.95 -1.05
N TYR A 322 -5.57 -3.01 -0.41
CA TYR A 322 -4.63 -3.95 -0.98
C TYR A 322 -5.21 -5.36 -1.02
N GLY A 323 -5.02 -6.04 -2.16
CA GLY A 323 -5.36 -7.46 -2.28
C GLY A 323 -4.37 -8.23 -3.15
N THR A 324 -4.25 -9.54 -2.92
CA THR A 324 -3.46 -10.44 -3.78
C THR A 324 -4.37 -11.41 -4.54
N LEU A 325 -4.06 -12.71 -4.49
CA LEU A 325 -4.74 -13.78 -5.20
C LEU A 325 -6.13 -14.08 -4.61
N GLY A 326 -6.97 -14.67 -5.45
CA GLY A 326 -8.35 -14.99 -5.08
C GLY A 326 -9.32 -13.87 -5.42
N LYS A 327 -10.61 -14.15 -5.28
CA LYS A 327 -11.68 -13.25 -5.73
C LYS A 327 -11.85 -12.12 -4.72
N LYS A 328 -11.86 -10.85 -5.15
CA LYS A 328 -12.08 -9.71 -4.24
C LYS A 328 -13.40 -9.00 -4.53
N THR A 329 -14.12 -8.61 -3.48
CA THR A 329 -15.21 -7.63 -3.54
C THR A 329 -14.68 -6.36 -2.90
N ILE A 330 -14.33 -5.36 -3.70
CA ILE A 330 -13.68 -4.13 -3.27
C ILE A 330 -14.70 -2.98 -3.32
N ILE A 331 -14.75 -2.20 -2.26
CA ILE A 331 -15.58 -1.00 -2.13
C ILE A 331 -14.64 0.06 -1.55
N GLY A 332 -14.36 1.14 -2.28
CA GLY A 332 -13.61 2.27 -1.71
C GLY A 332 -14.51 3.04 -0.76
N GLY A 333 -15.50 3.73 -1.33
CA GLY A 333 -16.60 4.30 -0.57
C GLY A 333 -16.76 5.79 -0.86
N ASP A 334 -16.88 6.60 0.18
CA ASP A 334 -16.93 8.07 0.06
C ASP A 334 -15.51 8.63 0.26
N GLY A 335 -14.87 9.13 -0.79
CA GLY A 335 -13.56 9.77 -0.68
C GLY A 335 -12.79 9.71 -1.99
N TYR A 336 -11.46 9.82 -1.92
CA TYR A 336 -10.57 9.46 -3.00
C TYR A 336 -9.83 8.17 -2.63
N ASP A 337 -10.23 7.07 -3.24
CA ASP A 337 -9.80 5.73 -2.84
C ASP A 337 -8.80 5.13 -3.83
N TYR A 338 -7.85 4.40 -3.28
CA TYR A 338 -6.74 3.81 -4.00
C TYR A 338 -6.70 2.29 -3.84
N LEU A 339 -6.60 1.56 -4.96
CA LEU A 339 -6.49 0.11 -5.00
C LEU A 339 -5.09 -0.33 -5.44
N ASP A 340 -4.43 -1.19 -4.69
CA ASP A 340 -3.27 -1.96 -5.16
C ASP A 340 -3.64 -3.45 -5.22
N LEU A 341 -3.64 -4.01 -6.43
CA LEU A 341 -4.03 -5.39 -6.67
C LEU A 341 -2.90 -6.15 -7.37
N ASP A 342 -2.32 -7.12 -6.66
CA ASP A 342 -1.23 -7.96 -7.17
C ASP A 342 -1.73 -9.35 -7.59
N ARG A 343 -1.75 -9.60 -8.90
CA ARG A 343 -2.10 -10.88 -9.54
C ARG A 343 -0.92 -11.50 -10.28
N SER A 344 0.31 -11.05 -10.02
CA SER A 344 1.54 -11.55 -10.67
C SER A 344 1.78 -13.05 -10.49
N GLY A 345 1.21 -13.66 -9.45
CA GLY A 345 1.25 -15.11 -9.25
C GLY A 345 0.32 -15.93 -10.16
N THR A 346 -0.53 -15.30 -10.98
CA THR A 346 -1.47 -16.00 -11.86
C THR A 346 -0.82 -16.41 -13.19
N SER A 347 -1.31 -17.49 -13.80
CA SER A 347 -0.82 -18.00 -15.10
C SER A 347 -1.92 -18.16 -16.14
N THR A 348 -3.14 -17.76 -15.80
CA THR A 348 -4.33 -17.83 -16.64
C THR A 348 -4.81 -16.44 -16.94
N ALA A 349 -5.38 -16.24 -18.13
CA ALA A 349 -6.00 -14.99 -18.54
C ALA A 349 -6.96 -14.43 -17.48
N GLN A 350 -6.67 -13.22 -17.01
CA GLN A 350 -7.44 -12.44 -16.06
C GLN A 350 -8.22 -11.36 -16.79
N LYS A 351 -9.41 -11.06 -16.28
CA LYS A 351 -10.14 -9.85 -16.63
C LYS A 351 -10.41 -9.07 -15.37
N PHE A 352 -10.12 -7.78 -15.38
CA PHE A 352 -10.44 -6.88 -14.29
C PHE A 352 -10.87 -5.54 -14.87
N TYR A 353 -11.96 -4.98 -14.32
CA TYR A 353 -12.51 -3.71 -14.75
C TYR A 353 -12.73 -2.88 -13.49
N LEU A 354 -11.95 -1.82 -13.30
CA LEU A 354 -12.10 -0.94 -12.16
C LEU A 354 -13.48 -0.25 -12.23
N ASN A 355 -14.23 -0.26 -11.11
CA ASN A 355 -15.61 0.24 -11.03
C ASN A 355 -16.59 -0.36 -12.05
N GLY A 356 -16.24 -1.52 -12.61
CA GLY A 356 -16.88 -2.08 -13.78
C GLY A 356 -17.67 -3.37 -13.52
N ALA A 357 -17.84 -4.14 -14.59
CA ALA A 357 -18.41 -5.47 -14.49
C ALA A 357 -17.44 -6.42 -13.77
N ALA A 358 -17.98 -7.50 -13.21
CA ALA A 358 -17.16 -8.52 -12.56
C ALA A 358 -16.09 -9.10 -13.51
N GLY A 359 -14.89 -9.28 -12.96
CA GLY A 359 -13.73 -9.87 -13.62
C GLY A 359 -13.86 -11.37 -13.91
N SER A 360 -12.81 -11.97 -14.46
CA SER A 360 -12.81 -13.39 -14.86
C SER A 360 -12.93 -14.36 -13.67
N ASP A 361 -12.37 -13.98 -12.52
CA ASP A 361 -12.50 -14.70 -11.25
C ASP A 361 -13.73 -14.27 -10.43
N GLY A 362 -14.53 -13.35 -10.97
CA GLY A 362 -15.70 -12.77 -10.32
C GLY A 362 -15.40 -11.59 -9.39
N SER A 363 -14.17 -11.08 -9.36
CA SER A 363 -13.83 -9.90 -8.56
C SER A 363 -14.58 -8.67 -9.06
N THR A 364 -14.94 -7.77 -8.15
CA THR A 364 -15.63 -6.51 -8.44
C THR A 364 -14.99 -5.39 -7.63
N SER A 365 -14.98 -4.18 -8.18
CA SER A 365 -14.65 -2.95 -7.44
C SER A 365 -15.72 -1.88 -7.68
N THR A 366 -15.91 -0.99 -6.71
CA THR A 366 -16.77 0.20 -6.82
C THR A 366 -16.21 1.34 -5.97
N GLY A 367 -16.33 2.58 -6.45
CA GLY A 367 -15.89 3.77 -5.72
C GLY A 367 -14.38 3.80 -5.52
N ILE A 368 -13.59 3.46 -6.54
CA ILE A 368 -12.13 3.56 -6.52
C ILE A 368 -11.70 4.56 -7.59
N GLU A 369 -10.93 5.58 -7.22
CA GLU A 369 -10.49 6.63 -8.15
C GLU A 369 -9.12 6.34 -8.75
N GLN A 370 -8.33 5.45 -8.16
CA GLN A 370 -6.99 5.12 -8.65
C GLN A 370 -6.60 3.68 -8.37
N MET A 371 -5.83 3.08 -9.27
CA MET A 371 -5.36 1.71 -9.14
C MET A 371 -3.91 1.53 -9.57
N ILE A 372 -3.20 0.67 -8.84
CA ILE A 372 -2.08 -0.10 -9.36
C ILE A 372 -2.51 -1.55 -9.53
N TYR A 373 -2.37 -2.08 -10.75
CA TYR A 373 -2.67 -3.47 -11.05
C TYR A 373 -1.46 -4.18 -11.63
N ARG A 374 -1.09 -5.32 -11.05
CA ARG A 374 -0.02 -6.20 -11.57
C ARG A 374 -0.64 -7.49 -12.07
N ALA A 375 -0.72 -7.66 -13.38
CA ALA A 375 -1.33 -8.81 -14.03
C ALA A 375 -0.42 -10.05 -14.01
N GLY A 376 -0.91 -11.19 -14.51
CA GLY A 376 -0.22 -12.47 -14.43
C GLY A 376 0.64 -12.79 -15.65
N ALA A 377 0.84 -14.08 -15.92
CA ALA A 377 1.44 -14.56 -17.16
C ALA A 377 0.38 -14.96 -18.22
N GLY A 378 -0.87 -14.51 -18.04
CA GLY A 378 -2.00 -14.82 -18.93
C GLY A 378 -2.21 -13.72 -19.98
N ALA A 379 -3.01 -14.00 -21.00
CA ALA A 379 -3.49 -12.94 -21.91
C ALA A 379 -4.62 -12.17 -21.22
N ASP A 380 -4.26 -11.11 -20.53
CA ASP A 380 -5.08 -10.41 -19.57
C ASP A 380 -5.85 -9.25 -20.22
N THR A 381 -6.95 -8.83 -19.62
CA THR A 381 -7.71 -7.65 -20.06
C THR A 381 -8.04 -6.81 -18.85
N ILE A 382 -7.32 -5.71 -18.71
CA ILE A 382 -7.39 -4.85 -17.52
C ILE A 382 -7.82 -3.47 -17.96
N ALA A 383 -8.79 -2.91 -17.24
CA ALA A 383 -9.24 -1.54 -17.46
C ALA A 383 -9.21 -0.75 -16.15
N GLY A 384 -8.61 0.44 -16.22
CA GLY A 384 -8.60 1.45 -15.18
C GLY A 384 -9.95 2.16 -15.03
N SER A 385 -9.87 3.39 -14.56
CA SER A 385 -10.93 4.30 -14.16
C SER A 385 -10.75 5.65 -14.85
N ASP A 386 -11.45 6.68 -14.36
CA ASP A 386 -11.31 8.04 -14.86
C ASP A 386 -10.16 8.82 -14.15
N GLY A 387 -9.41 8.14 -13.26
CA GLY A 387 -8.29 8.70 -12.51
C GLY A 387 -6.93 8.19 -13.00
N GLN A 388 -5.88 8.40 -12.21
CA GLN A 388 -4.50 8.20 -12.68
C GLN A 388 -3.97 6.79 -12.42
N ASP A 389 -4.17 5.87 -13.34
CA ASP A 389 -3.94 4.45 -13.13
C ASP A 389 -2.54 3.97 -13.55
N THR A 390 -2.08 2.89 -12.93
CA THR A 390 -0.87 2.17 -13.37
C THR A 390 -1.16 0.70 -13.55
N ILE A 391 -0.92 0.19 -14.76
CA ILE A 391 -1.28 -1.17 -15.12
C ILE A 391 -0.08 -1.86 -15.75
N TYR A 392 0.30 -3.01 -15.19
CA TYR A 392 1.34 -3.90 -15.73
C TYR A 392 0.68 -5.18 -16.28
N GLY A 393 0.81 -5.42 -17.59
CA GLY A 393 0.40 -6.66 -18.26
C GLY A 393 1.31 -7.85 -17.93
N ASN A 394 2.59 -7.59 -17.72
CA ASN A 394 3.64 -8.59 -17.43
C ASN A 394 3.90 -9.55 -18.58
N ALA A 395 3.26 -10.72 -18.62
CA ALA A 395 3.53 -11.68 -19.69
C ALA A 395 2.22 -12.20 -20.26
N GLY A 396 2.13 -12.29 -21.58
CA GLY A 396 0.89 -12.62 -22.24
C GLY A 396 0.60 -11.61 -23.33
N ASN A 397 -0.51 -11.81 -24.03
CA ASN A 397 -0.98 -10.84 -25.01
C ASN A 397 -2.10 -10.06 -24.35
N ASP A 398 -1.77 -8.93 -23.79
CA ASP A 398 -2.59 -8.18 -22.88
C ASP A 398 -3.39 -7.09 -23.58
N TYR A 399 -4.53 -6.75 -23.01
CA TYR A 399 -5.32 -5.60 -23.44
C TYR A 399 -5.54 -4.65 -22.27
N LEU A 400 -4.83 -3.53 -22.29
CA LEU A 400 -4.80 -2.53 -21.23
C LEU A 400 -5.55 -1.27 -21.67
N LEU A 401 -6.40 -0.75 -20.78
CA LEU A 401 -7.21 0.45 -21.00
C LEU A 401 -7.04 1.40 -19.80
N GLY A 402 -6.63 2.63 -20.03
CA GLY A 402 -6.56 3.70 -19.03
C GLY A 402 -7.94 4.32 -18.77
N TYR A 403 -8.57 4.83 -19.84
CA TYR A 403 -9.76 5.69 -19.87
C TYR A 403 -9.43 7.17 -19.65
N GLU A 404 -10.10 7.89 -18.76
CA GLU A 404 -9.68 9.28 -18.45
C GLU A 404 -8.57 9.20 -17.40
N GLY A 405 -7.60 10.11 -17.39
CA GLY A 405 -6.52 9.97 -16.41
C GLY A 405 -5.23 10.64 -16.82
N SER A 406 -4.12 10.08 -16.41
CA SER A 406 -2.79 10.38 -16.97
C SER A 406 -1.97 9.14 -16.66
N ASP A 407 -2.27 8.10 -17.41
CA ASP A 407 -2.08 6.72 -16.98
C ASP A 407 -0.69 6.22 -17.33
N SER A 408 -0.31 5.13 -16.70
CA SER A 408 0.94 4.43 -17.01
C SER A 408 0.64 2.97 -17.33
N LEU A 409 0.69 2.62 -18.60
CA LEU A 409 0.37 1.29 -19.10
C LEU A 409 1.64 0.60 -19.63
N TYR A 410 1.90 -0.62 -19.14
CA TYR A 410 3.07 -1.41 -19.51
C TYR A 410 2.61 -2.78 -20.02
N GLY A 411 2.80 -3.08 -21.31
CA GLY A 411 2.51 -4.40 -21.88
C GLY A 411 3.51 -5.46 -21.40
N GLU A 412 4.80 -5.12 -21.50
CA GLU A 412 5.96 -5.94 -21.12
C GLU A 412 6.25 -7.08 -22.10
N VAL A 413 5.77 -8.30 -21.88
CA VAL A 413 6.11 -9.47 -22.72
C VAL A 413 4.90 -10.03 -23.43
N GLY A 414 4.86 -9.82 -24.75
CA GLY A 414 3.92 -10.46 -25.66
C GLY A 414 3.37 -9.44 -26.63
N VAL A 415 2.44 -9.85 -27.49
CA VAL A 415 1.80 -8.93 -28.44
C VAL A 415 0.62 -8.27 -27.76
N ASP A 416 0.85 -7.05 -27.28
CA ASP A 416 -0.03 -6.30 -26.42
C ASP A 416 -0.82 -5.23 -27.16
N LYS A 417 -1.92 -4.82 -26.54
CA LYS A 417 -2.70 -3.69 -26.98
C LYS A 417 -2.93 -2.73 -25.82
N LEU A 418 -2.44 -1.51 -25.96
CA LEU A 418 -2.57 -0.46 -24.95
C LEU A 418 -3.43 0.69 -25.50
N ASN A 419 -4.26 1.28 -24.66
CA ASN A 419 -5.03 2.48 -24.96
C ASN A 419 -5.08 3.37 -23.73
N GLY A 420 -4.47 4.56 -23.80
CA GLY A 420 -4.41 5.54 -22.73
C GLY A 420 -5.79 6.12 -22.48
N GLY A 421 -6.31 6.88 -23.45
CA GLY A 421 -7.67 7.38 -23.45
C GLY A 421 -7.70 8.90 -23.45
N GLU A 422 -8.24 9.55 -22.41
CA GLU A 422 -8.13 10.99 -22.23
C GLU A 422 -7.09 11.31 -21.15
N GLY A 423 -6.27 12.33 -21.35
CA GLY A 423 -5.23 12.70 -20.41
C GLY A 423 -3.83 12.52 -20.98
N ASN A 424 -2.80 12.90 -20.23
CA ASN A 424 -1.42 12.79 -20.72
C ASN A 424 -0.84 11.45 -20.26
N ASP A 425 -0.81 10.48 -21.16
CA ASP A 425 -0.53 9.10 -20.80
C ASP A 425 0.91 8.67 -21.13
N TYR A 426 1.41 7.69 -20.39
CA TYR A 426 2.66 6.99 -20.68
C TYR A 426 2.38 5.53 -21.02
N LEU A 427 2.70 5.12 -22.25
CA LEU A 427 2.43 3.78 -22.74
C LEU A 427 3.74 3.14 -23.24
N TYR A 428 4.03 1.94 -22.74
CA TYR A 428 5.19 1.15 -23.13
C TYR A 428 4.73 -0.25 -23.54
N GLY A 429 4.89 -0.58 -24.83
CA GLY A 429 4.54 -1.88 -25.41
C GLY A 429 5.39 -2.98 -24.79
N GLY A 430 6.70 -2.96 -25.07
CA GLY A 430 7.64 -3.87 -24.47
C GLY A 430 8.40 -4.68 -25.50
N VAL A 431 8.21 -5.99 -25.51
CA VAL A 431 8.83 -6.89 -26.49
C VAL A 431 7.74 -7.58 -27.31
N GLU A 432 8.03 -7.80 -28.60
CA GLU A 432 7.07 -8.31 -29.60
C GLU A 432 6.08 -7.24 -30.09
N ALA A 433 5.53 -7.45 -31.28
CA ALA A 433 4.82 -6.42 -32.02
C ALA A 433 3.55 -5.92 -31.32
N ASP A 434 3.57 -4.69 -30.83
CA ASP A 434 2.52 -4.08 -30.02
C ASP A 434 1.63 -3.12 -30.79
N THR A 435 0.46 -2.83 -30.23
CA THR A 435 -0.44 -1.79 -30.73
C THR A 435 -0.79 -0.80 -29.63
N ILE A 436 -0.42 0.46 -29.81
CA ILE A 436 -0.49 1.49 -28.79
C ILE A 436 -1.31 2.68 -29.32
N TYR A 437 -2.31 3.10 -28.54
CA TYR A 437 -3.11 4.30 -28.80
C TYR A 437 -2.98 5.26 -27.60
N GLY A 438 -2.46 6.46 -27.81
CA GLY A 438 -2.39 7.51 -26.78
C GLY A 438 -3.80 7.99 -26.45
N GLY A 439 -4.44 8.64 -27.41
CA GLY A 439 -5.81 9.09 -27.30
C GLY A 439 -5.89 10.62 -27.37
N GLU A 440 -6.57 11.26 -26.43
CA GLU A 440 -6.63 12.73 -26.32
C GLU A 440 -5.69 13.17 -25.21
N GLY A 441 -4.70 14.01 -25.48
CA GLY A 441 -3.73 14.41 -24.48
C GLY A 441 -2.37 14.75 -25.05
N HIS A 442 -1.38 14.86 -24.18
CA HIS A 442 0.02 14.95 -24.57
C HIS A 442 0.70 13.66 -24.15
N ASP A 443 0.71 12.67 -25.04
CA ASP A 443 1.03 11.30 -24.71
C ASP A 443 2.49 10.96 -25.03
N SER A 444 3.02 9.95 -24.34
CA SER A 444 4.34 9.39 -24.58
C SER A 444 4.22 7.89 -24.85
N LEU A 445 4.44 7.50 -26.10
CA LEU A 445 4.28 6.14 -26.59
C LEU A 445 5.64 5.56 -26.97
N HIS A 446 5.90 4.35 -26.50
CA HIS A 446 7.12 3.59 -26.77
C HIS A 446 6.74 2.18 -27.26
N GLY A 447 7.17 1.82 -28.46
CA GLY A 447 7.04 0.46 -29.00
C GLY A 447 7.81 -0.54 -28.14
N GLY A 448 9.08 -0.23 -27.88
CA GLY A 448 9.94 -0.95 -26.96
C GLY A 448 11.05 -1.72 -27.67
N LEU A 449 11.85 -2.46 -26.89
CA LEU A 449 12.98 -3.19 -27.44
C LEU A 449 12.57 -4.56 -27.96
N GLY A 450 12.95 -4.87 -29.19
CA GLY A 450 12.97 -6.25 -29.66
C GLY A 450 13.80 -7.14 -28.71
N ASN A 451 13.26 -8.29 -28.30
CA ASN A 451 14.10 -9.30 -27.66
C ASN A 451 15.16 -9.74 -28.68
N SER A 452 16.45 -9.50 -28.37
CA SER A 452 17.62 -9.70 -29.26
C SER A 452 17.83 -11.12 -29.83
N THR A 453 16.83 -12.01 -29.76
CA THR A 453 16.86 -13.38 -30.26
C THR A 453 15.68 -13.77 -31.17
N VAL A 454 14.65 -12.92 -31.31
CA VAL A 454 13.50 -13.12 -32.20
C VAL A 454 13.24 -11.80 -32.95
N GLU A 455 12.55 -11.84 -34.09
CA GLU A 455 12.31 -10.74 -35.04
C GLU A 455 12.08 -9.37 -34.36
N PHE A 456 12.56 -8.29 -35.00
CA PHE A 456 12.34 -6.92 -34.54
C PHE A 456 10.85 -6.67 -34.24
N SER A 457 10.58 -5.82 -33.25
CA SER A 457 9.22 -5.51 -32.82
C SER A 457 8.62 -4.54 -33.80
N ASN A 458 7.73 -4.99 -34.68
CA ASN A 458 7.10 -4.09 -35.64
C ASN A 458 5.84 -3.52 -35.01
N ASP A 459 5.98 -2.38 -34.35
CA ASP A 459 4.95 -1.79 -33.52
C ASP A 459 4.04 -0.85 -34.31
N THR A 460 2.83 -0.64 -33.78
CA THR A 460 1.87 0.32 -34.34
C THR A 460 1.48 1.33 -33.27
N LEU A 461 1.91 2.59 -33.43
CA LEU A 461 1.66 3.66 -32.48
C LEU A 461 0.79 4.76 -33.12
N HIS A 462 -0.23 5.18 -32.37
CA HIS A 462 -1.12 6.28 -32.71
C HIS A 462 -1.13 7.28 -31.55
N GLY A 463 -0.61 8.49 -31.75
CA GLY A 463 -0.62 9.58 -30.76
C GLY A 463 -2.05 9.99 -30.44
N GLY A 464 -2.74 10.52 -31.45
CA GLY A 464 -4.15 10.86 -31.36
C GLY A 464 -4.36 12.37 -31.42
N ALA A 465 -4.91 12.96 -30.38
CA ALA A 465 -5.16 14.40 -30.33
C ALA A 465 -4.29 15.06 -29.26
N GLY A 466 -3.43 15.97 -29.69
CA GLY A 466 -2.59 16.80 -28.85
C GLY A 466 -1.16 16.80 -29.37
N ASN A 467 -0.16 16.99 -28.51
CA ASN A 467 1.22 17.04 -28.99
C ASN A 467 1.94 15.87 -28.36
N ASP A 468 2.16 14.83 -29.15
CA ASP A 468 2.56 13.53 -28.65
C ASP A 468 4.02 13.23 -28.95
N TYR A 469 4.58 12.32 -28.16
CA TYR A 469 5.90 11.74 -28.37
C TYR A 469 5.73 10.27 -28.73
N LEU A 470 6.20 9.89 -29.92
CA LEU A 470 6.17 8.51 -30.41
C LEU A 470 7.60 8.04 -30.65
N TYR A 471 7.93 6.88 -30.08
CA TYR A 471 9.20 6.18 -30.26
C TYR A 471 8.92 4.77 -30.78
N GLY A 472 9.29 4.49 -32.03
CA GLY A 472 9.24 3.15 -32.61
C GLY A 472 10.27 2.21 -31.98
N GLU A 473 11.52 2.70 -31.86
CA GLU A 473 12.67 1.98 -31.30
C GLU A 473 13.22 0.89 -32.25
N GLU A 474 13.04 -0.40 -31.97
CA GLU A 474 13.61 -1.47 -32.82
C GLU A 474 12.54 -2.19 -33.66
N GLY A 475 12.44 -1.88 -34.95
CA GLY A 475 11.64 -2.65 -35.90
C GLY A 475 11.16 -1.84 -37.09
N ASP A 476 10.44 -2.53 -38.00
CA ASP A 476 9.80 -1.83 -39.11
C ASP A 476 8.43 -1.32 -38.61
N ASP A 477 8.38 -0.11 -38.08
CA ASP A 477 7.26 0.41 -37.30
C ASP A 477 6.24 1.18 -38.15
N THR A 478 5.01 1.30 -37.62
CA THR A 478 3.98 2.19 -38.15
C THR A 478 3.61 3.23 -37.11
N LEU A 479 3.99 4.49 -37.35
CA LEU A 479 3.86 5.59 -36.40
C LEU A 479 2.97 6.69 -36.98
N ASN A 480 1.95 7.12 -36.25
CA ASN A 480 1.05 8.19 -36.65
C ASN A 480 0.82 9.18 -35.50
N GLY A 481 1.26 10.43 -35.65
CA GLY A 481 1.01 11.51 -34.70
C GLY A 481 -0.47 11.91 -34.62
N ASP A 482 -1.20 11.74 -35.73
CA ASP A 482 -2.59 12.12 -35.89
C ASP A 482 -2.84 13.64 -35.86
N SER A 483 -3.13 14.29 -34.74
CA SER A 483 -3.45 15.72 -34.72
C SER A 483 -2.80 16.48 -33.59
N GLY A 484 -2.23 17.63 -33.93
CA GLY A 484 -1.45 18.53 -33.08
C GLY A 484 0.00 18.51 -33.54
N ASN A 485 0.94 18.99 -32.72
CA ASN A 485 2.34 19.14 -33.12
C ASN A 485 3.16 18.00 -32.54
N ASP A 486 3.36 16.96 -33.32
CA ASP A 486 3.88 15.70 -32.80
C ASP A 486 5.39 15.57 -33.00
N VAL A 487 6.01 14.75 -32.16
CA VAL A 487 7.41 14.36 -32.27
C VAL A 487 7.48 12.86 -32.43
N VAL A 488 7.89 12.41 -33.61
CA VAL A 488 7.87 11.00 -33.99
C VAL A 488 9.29 10.56 -34.35
N TYR A 489 9.79 9.52 -33.68
CA TYR A 489 11.08 8.89 -33.92
C TYR A 489 10.87 7.44 -34.36
N GLY A 490 11.35 7.08 -35.55
CA GLY A 490 11.41 5.70 -36.03
C GLY A 490 12.53 4.91 -35.36
N GLU A 491 13.72 5.50 -35.36
CA GLU A 491 14.97 4.94 -34.85
C GLU A 491 15.57 3.84 -35.74
N SER A 492 15.34 2.55 -35.48
CA SER A 492 15.98 1.46 -36.22
C SER A 492 14.97 0.59 -36.96
N GLY A 493 15.01 0.59 -38.29
CA GLY A 493 14.19 -0.28 -39.12
C GLY A 493 13.54 0.51 -40.25
N LYS A 494 12.64 -0.10 -41.03
CA LYS A 494 11.98 0.58 -42.16
C LYS A 494 10.64 1.11 -41.73
N ASP A 495 10.62 2.37 -41.36
CA ASP A 495 9.48 2.95 -40.69
C ASP A 495 8.50 3.61 -41.65
N LEU A 496 7.22 3.46 -41.32
CA LEU A 496 6.13 4.20 -41.94
C LEU A 496 5.63 5.26 -40.96
N MET A 497 5.95 6.52 -41.22
CA MET A 497 5.69 7.62 -40.31
C MET A 497 4.75 8.65 -40.91
N THR A 498 3.76 9.08 -40.13
CA THR A 498 2.85 10.16 -40.48
C THR A 498 2.77 11.17 -39.33
N GLY A 499 2.99 12.46 -39.61
CA GLY A 499 2.79 13.55 -38.64
C GLY A 499 1.31 13.79 -38.43
N GLY A 500 0.62 14.16 -39.51
CA GLY A 500 -0.83 14.28 -39.51
C GLY A 500 -1.24 15.75 -39.61
N GLY A 501 -1.84 16.30 -38.56
CA GLY A 501 -2.34 17.68 -38.58
C GLY A 501 -1.67 18.56 -37.55
N GLY A 502 -0.69 19.35 -37.93
CA GLY A 502 -0.03 20.35 -37.10
C GLY A 502 1.37 20.60 -37.63
N SER A 503 2.26 21.14 -36.81
CA SER A 503 3.66 21.33 -37.18
C SER A 503 4.51 20.26 -36.54
N ASP A 504 4.80 19.22 -37.31
CA ASP A 504 5.33 17.96 -36.79
C ASP A 504 6.86 17.87 -36.95
N TYR A 505 7.49 17.07 -36.10
CA TYR A 505 8.88 16.66 -36.23
C TYR A 505 8.95 15.15 -36.40
N LEU A 506 9.46 14.69 -37.55
CA LEU A 506 9.64 13.28 -37.88
C LEU A 506 11.13 13.01 -38.12
N ASP A 507 11.64 11.94 -37.50
CA ASP A 507 13.02 11.46 -37.66
C ASP A 507 13.00 9.95 -37.90
N GLY A 508 13.30 9.52 -39.13
CA GLY A 508 13.28 8.12 -39.56
C GLY A 508 14.35 7.30 -38.86
N GLY A 509 15.59 7.80 -38.91
CA GLY A 509 16.70 7.21 -38.18
C GLY A 509 17.60 6.40 -39.11
N THR A 510 17.50 5.07 -39.09
CA THR A 510 18.34 4.19 -39.89
C THR A 510 17.52 3.20 -40.69
N GLU A 511 18.04 2.84 -41.87
CA GLU A 511 17.32 2.10 -42.91
C GLU A 511 16.37 3.00 -43.71
N ASN A 512 15.49 2.40 -44.52
CA ASN A 512 14.82 3.12 -45.58
C ASN A 512 13.40 3.47 -45.16
N ASP A 513 13.17 4.74 -44.85
CA ASP A 513 11.96 5.19 -44.19
C ASP A 513 10.98 5.89 -45.14
N ASN A 514 9.72 5.96 -44.72
CA ASN A 514 8.67 6.68 -45.44
C ASN A 514 7.96 7.67 -44.51
N LEU A 515 8.29 8.95 -44.68
CA LEU A 515 7.83 10.05 -43.84
C LEU A 515 6.82 10.92 -44.59
N ALA A 516 5.65 11.13 -43.98
CA ALA A 516 4.63 12.06 -44.46
C ALA A 516 4.27 13.09 -43.37
N GLY A 517 4.58 14.37 -43.59
CA GLY A 517 4.20 15.45 -42.65
C GLY A 517 2.69 15.71 -42.64
N ASN A 518 2.09 15.69 -43.84
CA ASN A 518 0.69 16.00 -44.12
C ASN A 518 0.33 17.48 -43.98
N ALA A 519 -0.23 17.97 -42.87
CA ALA A 519 -0.83 19.30 -42.83
C ALA A 519 -0.22 20.18 -41.74
N GLY A 520 0.61 21.14 -42.14
CA GLY A 520 1.15 22.22 -41.32
C GLY A 520 2.59 22.47 -41.75
N ASN A 521 3.44 23.04 -40.89
CA ASN A 521 4.84 23.27 -41.27
C ASN A 521 5.69 22.22 -40.59
N ASP A 522 6.11 21.22 -41.33
CA ASP A 522 6.69 20.00 -40.77
C ASP A 522 8.21 19.98 -40.94
N THR A 523 8.90 19.26 -40.07
CA THR A 523 10.33 18.96 -40.19
C THR A 523 10.50 17.46 -40.32
N LEU A 524 10.96 17.02 -41.49
CA LEU A 524 11.20 15.60 -41.79
C LEU A 524 12.70 15.38 -41.97
N LEU A 525 13.25 14.45 -41.20
CA LEU A 525 14.62 13.94 -41.28
C LEU A 525 14.55 12.45 -41.66
N GLY A 526 15.07 12.07 -42.83
CA GLY A 526 15.13 10.66 -43.24
C GLY A 526 16.16 9.90 -42.40
N GLY A 527 17.40 10.40 -42.38
CA GLY A 527 18.50 9.80 -41.63
C GLY A 527 19.47 9.05 -42.53
N ASP A 528 19.80 7.81 -42.16
CA ASP A 528 20.66 6.93 -42.95
C ASP A 528 19.82 5.91 -43.74
N GLY A 529 19.70 6.07 -45.06
CA GLY A 529 18.94 5.15 -45.90
C GLY A 529 18.50 5.75 -47.23
N ASP A 530 17.75 4.97 -48.01
CA ASP A 530 17.10 5.49 -49.22
C ASP A 530 15.67 5.92 -48.89
N ASP A 531 15.48 7.17 -48.44
CA ASP A 531 14.25 7.60 -47.78
C ASP A 531 13.21 8.18 -48.74
N ILE A 532 11.94 8.17 -48.31
CA ILE A 532 10.82 8.83 -48.97
C ILE A 532 10.27 9.91 -48.06
N LEU A 533 10.31 11.16 -48.51
CA LEU A 533 9.84 12.32 -47.76
C LEU A 533 8.72 13.04 -48.52
N SER A 534 7.58 13.25 -47.87
CA SER A 534 6.44 14.01 -48.37
C SER A 534 6.00 15.02 -47.32
N GLY A 535 6.40 16.29 -47.44
CA GLY A 535 6.00 17.34 -46.50
C GLY A 535 4.49 17.53 -46.46
N GLY A 536 3.89 17.84 -47.62
CA GLY A 536 2.44 17.98 -47.74
C GLY A 536 2.03 19.44 -47.84
N ALA A 537 1.05 19.85 -47.04
CA ALA A 537 0.46 21.17 -47.05
C ALA A 537 1.10 22.07 -45.98
N GLY A 538 1.74 23.15 -46.39
CA GLY A 538 2.44 24.12 -45.54
C GLY A 538 3.87 24.29 -46.00
N ASN A 539 4.71 24.95 -45.19
CA ASN A 539 6.11 25.19 -45.56
C ASN A 539 7.01 24.21 -44.80
N ASP A 540 7.39 23.13 -45.47
CA ASP A 540 8.07 22.02 -44.81
C ASP A 540 9.59 22.13 -44.90
N ALA A 541 10.31 21.55 -43.94
CA ALA A 541 11.76 21.38 -43.94
C ALA A 541 12.08 19.90 -44.13
N LEU A 542 12.55 19.53 -45.31
CA LEU A 542 12.83 18.15 -45.71
C LEU A 542 14.34 17.92 -45.78
N THR A 543 14.86 16.95 -45.04
CA THR A 543 16.26 16.54 -45.08
C THR A 543 16.28 15.02 -45.23
N GLY A 544 16.70 14.49 -46.38
CA GLY A 544 16.81 13.05 -46.58
C GLY A 544 17.93 12.49 -45.72
N GLY A 545 19.19 12.65 -46.13
CA GLY A 545 20.34 12.42 -45.26
C GLY A 545 21.45 11.69 -45.99
N SER A 546 21.85 10.53 -45.49
CA SER A 546 22.79 9.65 -46.20
C SER A 546 22.01 8.66 -47.05
N GLY A 547 22.25 8.58 -48.36
CA GLY A 547 21.63 7.60 -49.24
C GLY A 547 20.87 8.27 -50.38
N ALA A 548 20.10 7.49 -51.15
CA ALA A 548 19.41 7.98 -52.34
C ALA A 548 17.95 8.34 -52.05
N ASP A 549 17.72 9.60 -51.71
CA ASP A 549 16.46 10.07 -51.16
C ASP A 549 15.45 10.54 -52.22
N ARG A 550 14.16 10.45 -51.89
CA ARG A 550 13.06 10.87 -52.78
C ARG A 550 12.15 11.88 -52.10
N TYR A 551 12.12 13.09 -52.65
CA TYR A 551 11.30 14.20 -52.15
C TYR A 551 10.02 14.33 -53.00
N TYR A 552 8.86 14.03 -52.41
CA TYR A 552 7.57 14.04 -53.07
C TYR A 552 6.85 15.39 -52.94
N PHE A 553 6.51 15.97 -54.08
CA PHE A 553 5.66 17.16 -54.21
C PHE A 553 4.31 16.75 -54.79
N ASN A 554 3.32 16.60 -53.90
CA ASN A 554 2.01 16.03 -54.20
C ASN A 554 0.82 16.85 -53.66
N SER A 555 1.10 17.98 -53.01
CA SER A 555 0.10 18.89 -52.43
C SER A 555 -0.21 20.08 -53.35
N VAL A 556 -1.19 20.89 -52.96
CA VAL A 556 -1.67 22.02 -53.79
C VAL A 556 -0.64 23.14 -53.82
N LEU A 557 -0.24 23.54 -55.02
CA LEU A 557 0.67 24.68 -55.22
C LEU A 557 0.03 25.99 -54.74
N HIS A 558 0.70 26.69 -53.82
CA HIS A 558 0.28 28.01 -53.34
C HIS A 558 1.45 28.98 -53.35
N ASN A 559 1.25 30.16 -53.96
CA ASN A 559 2.22 31.25 -53.88
C ASN A 559 2.38 31.67 -52.40
N GLU A 560 3.60 31.56 -51.89
CA GLU A 560 4.05 32.03 -50.56
C GLU A 560 3.54 31.27 -49.33
N ALA A 561 2.73 30.22 -49.47
CA ALA A 561 2.15 29.48 -48.34
C ALA A 561 2.30 27.95 -48.40
N ASN A 562 3.02 27.43 -49.40
CA ASN A 562 3.36 26.01 -49.54
C ASN A 562 4.72 25.83 -50.24
N VAL A 563 5.75 26.46 -49.65
CA VAL A 563 7.09 26.53 -50.20
C VAL A 563 8.04 25.77 -49.28
N ASP A 564 8.39 24.56 -49.70
CA ASP A 564 9.22 23.69 -48.89
C ASP A 564 10.70 24.06 -49.00
N THR A 565 11.48 23.64 -48.02
CA THR A 565 12.93 23.75 -47.99
C THR A 565 13.52 22.36 -48.01
N VAL A 566 14.20 22.01 -49.09
CA VAL A 566 14.94 20.76 -49.20
C VAL A 566 16.39 21.02 -48.80
N ASN A 567 16.80 20.50 -47.65
CA ASN A 567 18.14 20.60 -47.11
C ASN A 567 18.97 19.37 -47.52
N GLY A 568 20.26 19.57 -47.78
CA GLY A 568 21.19 18.45 -48.00
C GLY A 568 21.19 17.83 -49.40
N PHE A 569 20.29 18.22 -50.32
CA PHE A 569 20.13 17.58 -51.64
C PHE A 569 21.45 17.28 -52.39
N VAL A 570 21.67 16.00 -52.71
CA VAL A 570 22.84 15.48 -53.41
C VAL A 570 22.52 15.17 -54.87
N VAL A 571 23.10 15.96 -55.79
CA VAL A 571 22.86 15.83 -57.24
C VAL A 571 23.35 14.47 -57.78
N ASN A 572 22.54 13.82 -58.63
CA ASN A 572 22.74 12.46 -59.16
C ASN A 572 22.63 11.31 -58.14
N GLU A 573 22.16 11.58 -56.92
CA GLU A 573 21.88 10.58 -55.90
C GLU A 573 20.42 10.70 -55.48
N ASP A 574 20.02 11.90 -55.08
CA ASP A 574 18.65 12.24 -54.69
C ASP A 574 17.76 12.55 -55.90
N GLU A 575 16.44 12.42 -55.71
CA GLU A 575 15.45 12.64 -56.75
C GLU A 575 14.23 13.44 -56.26
N ILE A 576 13.81 14.42 -57.07
CA ILE A 576 12.58 15.19 -56.85
C ILE A 576 11.42 14.53 -57.61
N ARG A 577 10.36 14.15 -56.90
CA ARG A 577 9.17 13.50 -57.44
C ARG A 577 8.00 14.47 -57.56
N LEU A 578 7.51 14.70 -58.78
CA LEU A 578 6.45 15.65 -59.09
C LEU A 578 5.17 14.92 -59.48
N SER A 579 4.07 15.13 -58.76
CA SER A 579 2.77 14.52 -59.11
C SER A 579 2.18 15.11 -60.39
N ASP A 580 1.84 14.28 -61.38
CA ASP A 580 1.21 14.73 -62.64
C ASP A 580 -0.19 15.34 -62.43
N ALA A 581 -0.85 15.01 -61.32
CA ALA A 581 -2.12 15.59 -60.89
C ALA A 581 -1.99 17.06 -60.46
N ILE A 582 -0.83 17.44 -59.93
CA ILE A 582 -0.52 18.81 -59.48
C ILE A 582 0.19 19.58 -60.59
N PHE A 583 1.25 19.00 -61.15
CA PHE A 583 2.08 19.58 -62.20
C PHE A 583 1.53 19.27 -63.60
N THR A 584 0.25 19.57 -63.82
CA THR A 584 -0.58 19.12 -64.97
C THR A 584 -0.05 19.42 -66.38
N ALA A 585 0.90 20.35 -66.53
CA ALA A 585 1.58 20.63 -67.79
C ALA A 585 2.78 19.70 -68.09
N LEU A 586 3.10 18.76 -67.20
CA LEU A 586 4.14 17.75 -67.35
C LEU A 586 3.56 16.40 -67.77
N ALA A 587 4.34 15.61 -68.50
CA ALA A 587 3.98 14.24 -68.85
C ALA A 587 4.61 13.26 -67.84
N PRO A 588 3.91 12.19 -67.43
CA PRO A 588 4.47 11.16 -66.55
C PRO A 588 5.74 10.51 -67.11
N GLY A 589 6.65 10.16 -66.21
CA GLY A 589 7.97 9.59 -66.48
C GLY A 589 9.11 10.59 -66.29
N ALA A 590 10.25 10.31 -66.92
CA ALA A 590 11.44 11.15 -66.84
C ALA A 590 11.16 12.57 -67.37
N LEU A 591 11.59 13.59 -66.62
CA LEU A 591 11.42 14.97 -67.05
C LEU A 591 12.21 15.23 -68.34
N SER A 592 11.54 15.76 -69.36
CA SER A 592 12.21 16.05 -70.63
C SER A 592 13.25 17.16 -70.44
N ALA A 593 14.40 17.05 -71.11
CA ALA A 593 15.44 18.08 -71.03
C ALA A 593 14.98 19.48 -71.50
N ALA A 594 13.94 19.54 -72.34
CA ALA A 594 13.33 20.82 -72.77
C ALA A 594 12.38 21.41 -71.72
N ALA A 595 11.93 20.62 -70.74
CA ALA A 595 11.02 21.05 -69.69
C ALA A 595 11.75 21.55 -68.43
N PHE A 596 13.07 21.38 -68.35
CA PHE A 596 13.89 21.80 -67.22
C PHE A 596 14.84 22.94 -67.62
N ARG A 597 14.97 23.93 -66.74
CA ARG A 597 15.93 25.02 -66.90
C ARG A 597 16.59 25.39 -65.58
N ALA A 598 17.89 25.62 -65.60
CA ALA A 598 18.62 26.26 -64.51
C ALA A 598 19.19 27.61 -64.99
N ASN A 599 18.92 28.71 -64.26
CA ASN A 599 19.44 30.04 -64.58
C ASN A 599 19.50 30.94 -63.33
N THR A 600 19.98 32.18 -63.47
CA THR A 600 20.12 33.13 -62.35
C THR A 600 18.92 34.08 -62.20
N THR A 601 17.89 33.97 -63.05
CA THR A 601 16.80 34.95 -63.14
C THR A 601 15.44 34.40 -62.69
N GLY A 602 15.32 33.09 -62.52
CA GLY A 602 14.06 32.41 -62.16
C GLY A 602 12.97 32.50 -63.25
N ALA A 603 13.34 32.87 -64.48
CA ALA A 603 12.40 33.07 -65.59
C ALA A 603 12.56 31.99 -66.67
N ALA A 604 11.45 31.59 -67.30
CA ALA A 604 11.47 30.78 -68.51
C ALA A 604 12.09 31.55 -69.70
N GLU A 605 12.84 30.88 -70.57
CA GLU A 605 13.34 31.45 -71.82
C GLU A 605 12.46 31.09 -73.03
N ASP A 606 11.85 29.90 -73.01
CA ASP A 606 10.92 29.45 -74.05
C ASP A 606 9.76 28.62 -73.49
N ALA A 607 8.69 28.54 -74.28
CA ALA A 607 7.40 27.92 -73.93
C ALA A 607 7.45 26.45 -73.47
N SER A 608 8.61 25.79 -73.59
CA SER A 608 8.83 24.41 -73.17
C SER A 608 9.30 24.32 -71.74
N ASP A 609 9.93 25.37 -71.19
CA ASP A 609 10.46 25.40 -69.83
C ASP A 609 9.30 25.31 -68.82
N ARG A 610 9.29 24.28 -67.98
CA ARG A 610 8.22 24.04 -66.98
C ARG A 610 8.75 24.07 -65.56
N ILE A 611 9.91 23.48 -65.32
CA ILE A 611 10.58 23.47 -64.01
C ILE A 611 11.84 24.32 -64.13
N ILE A 612 11.94 25.34 -63.27
CA ILE A 612 13.01 26.32 -63.30
C ILE A 612 13.73 26.31 -61.95
N TYR A 613 15.05 26.13 -61.96
CA TYR A 613 15.91 26.29 -60.79
C TYR A 613 16.67 27.61 -60.88
N GLU A 614 16.39 28.53 -59.96
CA GLU A 614 17.08 29.82 -59.85
C GLU A 614 18.37 29.64 -59.02
N THR A 615 19.52 29.53 -59.69
CA THR A 615 20.79 29.13 -59.07
C THR A 615 21.31 30.08 -57.99
N ASP A 616 20.95 31.37 -58.07
CA ASP A 616 21.42 32.42 -57.15
C ASP A 616 20.66 32.40 -55.81
N THR A 617 19.43 31.91 -55.80
CA THR A 617 18.52 31.91 -54.65
C THR A 617 18.14 30.51 -54.18
N GLY A 618 18.37 29.48 -55.02
CA GLY A 618 17.99 28.10 -54.75
C GLY A 618 16.53 27.77 -55.06
N ARG A 619 15.75 28.72 -55.59
CA ARG A 619 14.29 28.57 -55.77
C ARG A 619 13.98 27.59 -56.89
N LEU A 620 13.06 26.65 -56.64
CA LEU A 620 12.40 25.83 -57.65
C LEU A 620 11.03 26.40 -57.97
N LEU A 621 10.82 26.70 -59.26
CA LEU A 621 9.60 27.29 -59.78
C LEU A 621 8.95 26.40 -60.83
N TYR A 622 7.62 26.40 -60.83
CA TYR A 622 6.78 25.77 -61.83
C TYR A 622 6.12 26.83 -62.71
N ASP A 623 6.44 26.82 -64.01
CA ASP A 623 5.80 27.65 -65.04
C ASP A 623 4.88 26.78 -65.92
N ALA A 624 3.61 26.71 -65.54
CA ALA A 624 2.61 25.93 -66.26
C ALA A 624 2.41 26.39 -67.72
N ASP A 625 2.58 27.68 -68.03
CA ASP A 625 2.44 28.22 -69.38
C ASP A 625 3.77 28.24 -70.16
N GLY A 626 4.90 28.24 -69.45
CA GLY A 626 6.28 28.14 -69.94
C GLY A 626 6.75 29.36 -70.69
N THR A 627 5.90 30.38 -70.87
CA THR A 627 6.24 31.59 -71.59
C THR A 627 6.72 32.71 -70.69
N GLY A 628 6.83 32.45 -69.37
CA GLY A 628 7.03 33.47 -68.35
C GLY A 628 5.87 34.50 -68.31
N GLY A 629 4.71 34.14 -68.86
CA GLY A 629 3.55 35.01 -69.04
C GLY A 629 2.67 35.09 -67.79
N THR A 630 2.47 33.95 -67.13
CA THR A 630 2.00 33.86 -65.74
C THR A 630 3.17 33.86 -64.76
N ALA A 631 2.98 34.38 -63.54
CA ALA A 631 4.01 34.30 -62.51
C ALA A 631 4.23 32.83 -62.15
N ALA A 632 5.42 32.29 -62.46
CA ALA A 632 5.82 30.95 -62.06
C ALA A 632 5.66 30.78 -60.54
N ILE A 633 5.13 29.63 -60.13
CA ILE A 633 4.84 29.35 -58.72
C ILE A 633 6.08 28.72 -58.12
N GLN A 634 6.63 29.32 -57.08
CA GLN A 634 7.67 28.67 -56.29
C GLN A 634 7.03 27.57 -55.44
N PHE A 635 7.61 26.38 -55.48
CA PHE A 635 7.13 25.24 -54.70
C PHE A 635 8.19 24.69 -53.73
N ALA A 636 9.48 24.97 -53.97
CA ALA A 636 10.54 24.57 -53.07
C ALA A 636 11.75 25.51 -53.13
N THR A 637 12.64 25.38 -52.15
CA THR A 637 13.94 26.03 -52.08
C THR A 637 14.99 24.97 -51.75
N LEU A 638 16.07 24.91 -52.55
CA LEU A 638 17.24 24.07 -52.33
C LEU A 638 18.46 24.94 -52.00
N ALA A 639 19.60 24.32 -51.68
CA ALA A 639 20.88 25.01 -51.61
C ALA A 639 21.20 25.75 -52.93
N THR A 640 21.94 26.86 -52.86
CA THR A 640 22.32 27.65 -54.05
C THR A 640 23.45 27.00 -54.86
N GLY A 641 23.45 27.18 -56.18
CA GLY A 641 24.54 26.76 -57.05
C GLY A 641 24.64 25.26 -57.33
N LEU A 642 23.59 24.48 -57.07
CA LEU A 642 23.52 23.07 -57.42
C LEU A 642 23.53 22.86 -58.95
N ALA A 643 24.19 21.80 -59.41
CA ALA A 643 24.30 21.47 -60.82
C ALA A 643 23.14 20.58 -61.29
N LEU A 644 21.90 20.96 -60.98
CA LEU A 644 20.70 20.18 -61.31
C LEU A 644 20.51 20.00 -62.82
N THR A 645 19.97 18.85 -63.19
CA THR A 645 19.60 18.45 -64.55
C THR A 645 18.18 17.90 -64.55
N ASN A 646 17.63 17.63 -65.75
CA ASN A 646 16.33 16.99 -65.87
C ASN A 646 16.30 15.54 -65.34
N ASN A 647 17.45 14.92 -65.04
CA ASN A 647 17.51 13.55 -64.51
C ASN A 647 17.31 13.50 -62.99
N ASP A 648 17.44 14.63 -62.29
CA ASP A 648 17.18 14.74 -60.84
C ASP A 648 15.66 14.86 -60.56
N PHE A 649 14.81 14.74 -61.58
CA PHE A 649 13.37 14.89 -61.51
C PHE A 649 12.63 13.72 -62.19
N LEU A 650 11.58 13.21 -61.53
CA LEU A 650 10.63 12.29 -62.12
C LEU A 650 9.20 12.78 -61.91
N VAL A 651 8.39 12.71 -62.97
CA VAL A 651 6.95 12.97 -62.93
C VAL A 651 6.23 11.63 -62.77
N TYR A 652 5.29 11.51 -61.85
CA TYR A 652 4.60 10.25 -61.58
C TYR A 652 3.08 10.38 -61.62
#